data_AF-A0ABD3PIG1-F1
#
_entry.id   AF-A0ABD3PIG1-F1
#
_cell.length_a   1.000
_cell.length_b   1.000
_cell.length_c   1.000
_cell.angle_alpha   90.00
_cell.angle_beta   90.00
_cell.angle_gamma   90.00
#
_symmetry.space_group_name_H-M   'P 1'
#
loop_
_entity.id
_entity.type
_entity.pdbx_description
1 polymer ?
#
loop_
_entity_poly.entity_id
_entity_poly.type
_entity_poly.pdbx_seq_one_letter_code
_entity_poly.pdbx_strand_id
1 'polypeptide(L)'
;MNSSEDNDYRADNDDNGDNDEIPAGASVVVSRSSQDEGGGEYSSPSSKAEMRSYSKEYEEEGVSDLIQANPMLERIRLTLHQQLLQTRDRVKLELIEKERALKETKKLREDAGIELYGVQQQLSRLQSSLKSVEELYGSVSKERVEGQEKSLEARQGYAKKAKSVEDLRDEASRRREELDSLLEKIRQARNYNDAMKSEVAVTRTVANKTGEDLKARAKGKLDQDAYIDGLNRQVTKLEDEIALAKAQMRAQKEQSADADKMIRETRGALDALAGEQRQLVQQWNASVVALGRRDQALYAATTALRKVQDSIKDAEDENARLERDIASLRESIEAIEVSRDRLDNEIVFAENNATKTQSNLVALSETFTILQEALKNANQEEMALVSAISKIEGEISAMNHKCELLIRERQAVENEISTARHEQMNMSEVAQSLAKQEKYILAKIHDKEIESANILNEIARLDIDRLNTQAHNLQLEEKLNEELAVLKGAEATINEKETELRRCIDEIEKKTIRVAKLNREYNKMVEDCEDEEPLGPLEATIKNLSKQVDRESSEIRSLQREWLTRQTELINTTRKTNTLQEKDSESTARLGVLRQKLLRLNQENHTNESEFKSIEYKSRGLHTDMTRLNDLIEQNRRRRAEWENKIAVNAMEFERELSELDQRSIKLDGQMAEVQSNRAKILAEIKDNEEQIKVWEKKIQVEKETHEELHTSKDAIDTKGMEREIKKMKRILESLTITQEQLLRDMELAIHRREDIAIKYKNTKHHGNNSKQQNITKGEQVKKIQHATSKLERLESCIQDATQSVAVARDDLSAIKMVLKATRDQLHSSAHMRKSLEKELAELEFAKTRIISMCGLYKEVIQRYESLDKGDVPPVNVSARAEFEVEKQMLAAKARMEMLSNIITGLSMKFDEYQEIFDKMSEILHAIPN
;
A
#
# COMPACT_ATOMS: atom_id res chain seq x y z
N MET A 1 -6.44 51.96 -5.99
CA MET A 1 -5.26 52.55 -6.65
C MET A 1 -5.01 51.82 -7.94
N ASN A 2 -4.91 52.44 -9.11
CA ASN A 2 -5.35 53.77 -9.58
C ASN A 2 -5.28 53.66 -11.12
N SER A 3 -6.25 54.20 -11.88
CA SER A 3 -6.10 55.49 -12.62
C SER A 3 -5.00 55.41 -13.69
N SER A 4 -5.36 55.46 -14.97
CA SER A 4 -5.45 56.71 -15.78
C SER A 4 -4.16 56.88 -16.59
N GLU A 5 -4.21 56.82 -17.92
CA GLU A 5 -4.56 57.90 -18.89
C GLU A 5 -3.32 58.71 -19.32
N ASP A 6 -3.51 59.54 -20.35
CA ASP A 6 -2.55 60.39 -21.10
C ASP A 6 -1.93 59.68 -22.32
N ASN A 7 -2.55 59.66 -23.52
CA ASN A 7 -3.41 60.62 -24.24
C ASN A 7 -2.67 61.87 -24.74
N ASP A 8 -2.63 62.05 -26.08
CA ASP A 8 -2.67 63.31 -26.84
C ASP A 8 -2.11 63.13 -28.28
N TYR A 9 -2.63 63.72 -29.38
CA TYR A 9 -3.88 64.45 -29.61
C TYR A 9 -4.16 64.53 -31.13
N ARG A 10 -5.45 64.49 -31.52
CA ARG A 10 -6.06 65.04 -32.77
C ARG A 10 -5.59 64.57 -34.18
N ALA A 11 -6.39 64.72 -35.24
CA ALA A 11 -7.87 64.75 -35.43
C ALA A 11 -8.14 64.94 -36.95
N ASP A 12 -9.33 64.52 -37.41
CA ASP A 12 -10.07 65.03 -38.58
C ASP A 12 -9.42 64.88 -40.00
N ASN A 13 -10.17 64.79 -41.11
CA ASN A 13 -11.43 64.10 -41.42
C ASN A 13 -11.58 64.09 -42.97
N ASP A 14 -12.41 63.19 -43.49
CA ASP A 14 -13.32 63.40 -44.63
C ASP A 14 -12.79 63.90 -46.01
N ASP A 15 -12.83 62.97 -46.97
CA ASP A 15 -13.86 62.92 -48.04
C ASP A 15 -13.56 63.38 -49.50
N ASN A 16 -14.12 62.57 -50.41
CA ASN A 16 -14.51 62.77 -51.82
C ASN A 16 -13.58 63.38 -52.90
N GLY A 17 -13.75 62.86 -54.13
CA GLY A 17 -13.79 63.72 -55.33
C GLY A 17 -13.12 63.19 -56.60
N ASP A 18 -13.91 62.98 -57.65
CA ASP A 18 -13.46 62.76 -59.04
C ASP A 18 -12.93 64.03 -59.74
N ASN A 19 -12.36 63.81 -60.93
CA ASN A 19 -12.25 64.70 -62.10
C ASN A 19 -11.04 65.64 -62.28
N ASP A 20 -10.50 65.50 -63.50
CA ASP A 20 -10.09 66.50 -64.48
C ASP A 20 -8.87 67.45 -64.31
N GLU A 21 -8.22 67.59 -65.47
CA GLU A 21 -7.43 68.71 -66.00
C GLU A 21 -6.19 69.28 -65.27
N ILE A 22 -5.05 69.07 -65.92
CA ILE A 22 -4.05 70.07 -66.34
C ILE A 22 -4.05 71.40 -65.55
N PRO A 23 -2.92 71.74 -64.92
CA PRO A 23 -2.30 73.03 -65.28
C PRO A 23 -0.78 73.02 -65.50
N ALA A 24 -0.36 74.05 -66.22
CA ALA A 24 1.02 74.36 -66.57
C ALA A 24 1.77 75.19 -65.51
N GLY A 25 3.07 75.37 -65.73
CA GLY A 25 3.90 76.38 -65.08
C GLY A 25 5.02 75.76 -64.22
N ALA A 26 6.19 76.37 -64.05
CA ALA A 26 6.83 77.53 -64.70
C ALA A 26 8.35 77.40 -64.36
N SER A 27 9.31 78.30 -64.61
CA SER A 27 9.32 79.72 -64.97
C SER A 27 10.78 80.18 -65.23
N VAL A 28 10.94 81.47 -65.60
CA VAL A 28 12.04 82.35 -65.12
C VAL A 28 13.48 82.14 -65.71
N VAL A 29 14.20 83.15 -66.24
CA VAL A 29 13.85 84.59 -66.42
C VAL A 29 14.86 85.39 -67.27
N VAL A 30 14.44 86.60 -67.71
CA VAL A 30 15.23 87.79 -68.13
C VAL A 30 16.03 87.69 -69.45
N SER A 31 16.08 88.66 -70.38
CA SER A 31 15.26 89.82 -70.83
C SER A 31 15.86 90.27 -72.22
N ARG A 32 15.55 91.37 -72.93
CA ARG A 32 14.75 92.61 -72.72
C ARG A 32 14.31 93.20 -74.10
N SER A 33 13.74 94.41 -74.09
CA SER A 33 13.83 95.52 -75.07
C SER A 33 14.65 95.32 -76.35
N SER A 34 14.42 95.92 -77.51
CA SER A 34 13.48 96.92 -78.07
C SER A 34 14.11 97.29 -79.44
N GLN A 35 13.32 97.83 -80.38
CA GLN A 35 13.73 98.80 -81.43
C GLN A 35 15.17 98.78 -82.00
N ASP A 36 15.26 98.40 -83.28
CA ASP A 36 15.64 99.26 -84.42
C ASP A 36 17.04 99.95 -84.52
N GLU A 37 17.38 100.29 -85.77
CA GLU A 37 18.46 101.14 -86.30
C GLU A 37 19.90 100.60 -86.55
N GLY A 38 20.42 100.98 -87.74
CA GLY A 38 21.84 101.19 -88.03
C GLY A 38 22.56 100.08 -88.82
N GLY A 39 23.14 100.31 -90.01
CA GLY A 39 23.17 101.52 -90.85
C GLY A 39 24.25 101.45 -91.96
N GLY A 40 24.14 102.33 -92.96
CA GLY A 40 25.16 102.59 -94.01
C GLY A 40 25.03 101.78 -95.32
N GLU A 41 25.32 102.32 -96.50
CA GLU A 41 25.69 103.70 -96.86
C GLU A 41 25.44 103.99 -98.37
N TYR A 42 25.12 105.26 -98.69
CA TYR A 42 25.23 106.00 -99.98
C TYR A 42 24.53 105.59 -101.32
N SER A 43 23.74 106.57 -101.80
CA SER A 43 23.64 107.10 -103.19
C SER A 43 22.73 106.47 -104.27
N SER A 44 21.51 107.03 -104.35
CA SER A 44 20.84 107.73 -105.49
C SER A 44 21.45 107.73 -106.92
N PRO A 45 20.67 108.10 -107.99
CA PRO A 45 19.22 108.37 -108.10
C PRO A 45 18.56 107.48 -109.22
N SER A 46 17.32 107.61 -109.72
CA SER A 46 16.34 108.71 -109.81
C SER A 46 14.92 108.21 -110.18
N SER A 47 13.89 108.82 -109.57
CA SER A 47 12.52 109.16 -110.06
C SER A 47 11.65 108.18 -110.89
N LYS A 48 10.32 108.03 -110.62
CA LYS A 48 9.20 109.00 -110.75
C LYS A 48 8.98 109.51 -112.20
N ALA A 49 7.75 109.71 -112.73
CA ALA A 49 6.39 109.56 -112.19
C ALA A 49 5.31 109.56 -113.31
N GLU A 50 4.07 109.21 -112.93
CA GLU A 50 2.82 109.96 -113.19
C GLU A 50 2.20 110.28 -114.59
N MET A 51 0.91 109.92 -114.66
CA MET A 51 -0.27 110.69 -115.12
C MET A 51 -0.47 111.21 -116.58
N ARG A 52 -1.64 110.79 -117.12
CA ARG A 52 -2.72 111.60 -117.76
C ARG A 52 -2.46 112.43 -119.04
N SER A 53 -3.13 111.95 -120.11
CA SER A 53 -4.36 112.55 -120.71
C SER A 53 -4.29 113.39 -122.01
N TYR A 54 -5.40 113.30 -122.78
CA TYR A 54 -5.92 114.20 -123.84
C TYR A 54 -5.02 114.45 -125.08
N SER A 55 -5.48 114.44 -126.35
CA SER A 55 -6.82 114.68 -126.90
C SER A 55 -6.90 114.44 -128.43
N LYS A 56 -8.14 114.40 -128.96
CA LYS A 56 -8.63 114.79 -130.31
C LYS A 56 -8.30 113.96 -131.59
N GLU A 57 -9.40 113.47 -132.19
CA GLU A 57 -9.93 113.77 -133.54
C GLU A 57 -8.99 113.74 -134.77
N TYR A 58 -9.37 112.99 -135.82
CA TYR A 58 -9.89 113.55 -137.07
C TYR A 58 -10.71 112.49 -137.85
N GLU A 59 -11.76 112.95 -138.52
CA GLU A 59 -12.56 112.19 -139.50
C GLU A 59 -11.98 112.39 -140.91
N GLU A 60 -12.37 111.55 -141.88
CA GLU A 60 -12.64 112.06 -143.24
C GLU A 60 -13.64 111.16 -143.98
N GLU A 61 -14.56 111.80 -144.72
CA GLU A 61 -15.76 111.19 -145.33
C GLU A 61 -15.52 110.73 -146.78
N GLY A 62 -16.52 110.09 -147.39
CA GLY A 62 -16.45 109.54 -148.75
C GLY A 62 -17.01 110.45 -149.85
N VAL A 63 -16.84 110.03 -151.12
CA VAL A 63 -17.52 110.59 -152.30
C VAL A 63 -17.99 109.48 -153.25
N SER A 64 -19.30 109.29 -153.24
CA SER A 64 -20.24 109.20 -154.38
C SER A 64 -19.75 109.16 -155.84
N ASP A 65 -20.30 108.18 -156.56
CA ASP A 65 -21.16 108.35 -157.77
C ASP A 65 -20.65 108.50 -159.23
N LEU A 66 -21.53 107.95 -160.09
CA LEU A 66 -21.82 108.24 -161.51
C LEU A 66 -20.92 107.69 -162.66
N ILE A 67 -21.56 106.80 -163.45
CA ILE A 67 -21.78 106.89 -164.93
C ILE A 67 -21.07 105.96 -165.95
N GLN A 68 -21.93 105.25 -166.70
CA GLN A 68 -21.91 104.76 -168.10
C GLN A 68 -20.90 103.69 -168.60
N ALA A 69 -21.46 102.48 -168.71
CA ALA A 69 -21.68 101.76 -169.97
C ALA A 69 -20.50 101.45 -170.91
N ASN A 70 -19.95 100.23 -170.78
CA ASN A 70 -19.54 99.45 -171.96
C ASN A 70 -19.74 97.93 -171.69
N PRO A 71 -20.75 97.27 -172.31
CA PRO A 71 -21.35 96.01 -171.81
C PRO A 71 -20.54 94.73 -172.03
N MET A 72 -19.23 94.85 -172.27
CA MET A 72 -18.28 93.72 -172.37
C MET A 72 -17.17 93.77 -171.31
N LEU A 73 -17.01 94.91 -170.60
CA LEU A 73 -16.02 95.08 -169.52
C LEU A 73 -16.61 94.91 -168.12
N GLU A 74 -17.94 94.98 -167.99
CA GLU A 74 -18.63 94.93 -166.71
C GLU A 74 -18.61 93.54 -166.07
N ARG A 75 -18.61 92.46 -166.86
CA ARG A 75 -18.44 91.08 -166.34
C ARG A 75 -16.99 90.79 -165.89
N ILE A 76 -16.00 91.44 -166.51
CA ILE A 76 -14.59 91.37 -166.08
C ILE A 76 -14.35 92.26 -164.85
N ARG A 77 -14.96 93.45 -164.79
CA ARG A 77 -14.91 94.31 -163.61
C ARG A 77 -15.72 93.77 -162.44
N LEU A 78 -16.86 93.09 -162.65
CA LEU A 78 -17.59 92.39 -161.61
C LEU A 78 -16.86 91.13 -161.14
N THR A 79 -16.21 90.35 -162.02
CA THR A 79 -15.39 89.22 -161.55
C THR A 79 -14.12 89.70 -160.85
N LEU A 80 -13.50 90.81 -161.28
CA LEU A 80 -12.40 91.45 -160.55
C LEU A 80 -12.88 92.08 -159.23
N HIS A 81 -14.05 92.72 -159.19
CA HIS A 81 -14.60 93.32 -157.97
C HIS A 81 -15.17 92.28 -157.01
N GLN A 82 -15.69 91.17 -157.51
CA GLN A 82 -16.10 90.01 -156.71
C GLN A 82 -14.89 89.20 -156.26
N GLN A 83 -13.80 89.13 -157.04
CA GLN A 83 -12.50 88.68 -156.54
C GLN A 83 -11.96 89.63 -155.48
N LEU A 84 -12.07 90.95 -155.65
CA LEU A 84 -11.62 91.94 -154.66
C LEU A 84 -12.49 91.95 -153.39
N LEU A 85 -13.79 91.68 -153.49
CA LEU A 85 -14.71 91.50 -152.36
C LEU A 85 -14.51 90.14 -151.70
N GLN A 86 -14.31 89.06 -152.45
CA GLN A 86 -13.94 87.76 -151.89
C GLN A 86 -12.56 87.81 -151.26
N THR A 87 -11.58 88.53 -151.81
CA THR A 87 -10.31 88.77 -151.12
C THR A 87 -10.47 89.72 -149.95
N ARG A 88 -11.35 90.74 -149.99
CA ARG A 88 -11.63 91.59 -148.82
C ARG A 88 -12.27 90.79 -147.70
N ASP A 89 -13.24 89.94 -148.01
CA ASP A 89 -14.00 89.18 -147.01
C ASP A 89 -13.23 87.94 -146.55
N ARG A 90 -12.42 87.34 -147.42
CA ARG A 90 -11.36 86.41 -147.03
C ARG A 90 -10.31 87.11 -146.16
N VAL A 91 -9.84 88.31 -146.49
CA VAL A 91 -8.87 89.06 -145.66
C VAL A 91 -9.50 89.55 -144.37
N LYS A 92 -10.80 89.82 -144.31
CA LYS A 92 -11.52 90.13 -143.06
C LYS A 92 -11.77 88.87 -142.20
N LEU A 93 -12.09 87.74 -142.80
CA LEU A 93 -12.17 86.46 -142.10
C LEU A 93 -10.77 86.04 -141.63
N GLU A 94 -9.75 86.12 -142.47
CA GLU A 94 -8.34 85.95 -142.09
C GLU A 94 -7.95 86.99 -141.03
N LEU A 95 -8.39 88.25 -141.07
CA LEU A 95 -8.11 89.23 -140.00
C LEU A 95 -8.78 88.83 -138.68
N ILE A 96 -10.05 88.42 -138.68
CA ILE A 96 -10.79 87.99 -137.48
C ILE A 96 -10.24 86.67 -136.95
N GLU A 97 -9.85 85.73 -137.82
CA GLU A 97 -9.16 84.49 -137.48
C GLU A 97 -7.75 84.76 -136.96
N LYS A 98 -7.01 85.72 -137.53
CA LYS A 98 -5.71 86.15 -137.02
C LYS A 98 -5.83 86.97 -135.73
N GLU A 99 -6.90 87.73 -135.51
CA GLU A 99 -7.17 88.43 -134.26
C GLU A 99 -7.64 87.49 -133.15
N ARG A 100 -8.46 86.47 -133.48
CA ARG A 100 -8.77 85.36 -132.56
C ARG A 100 -7.52 84.55 -132.26
N ALA A 101 -6.78 84.12 -133.27
CA ALA A 101 -5.51 83.42 -133.08
C ALA A 101 -4.48 84.30 -132.36
N LEU A 102 -4.50 85.63 -132.48
CA LEU A 102 -3.63 86.55 -131.74
C LEU A 102 -4.12 86.79 -130.31
N LYS A 103 -5.43 86.70 -130.03
CA LYS A 103 -5.97 86.65 -128.65
C LYS A 103 -5.73 85.30 -127.98
N GLU A 104 -5.88 84.20 -128.70
CA GLU A 104 -5.60 82.85 -128.25
C GLU A 104 -4.11 82.63 -128.04
N THR A 105 -3.23 83.08 -128.96
CA THR A 105 -1.77 83.02 -128.73
C THR A 105 -1.31 84.02 -127.68
N LYS A 106 -1.98 85.17 -127.47
CA LYS A 106 -1.69 86.03 -126.30
C LYS A 106 -2.10 85.37 -125.00
N LYS A 107 -3.31 84.79 -124.92
CA LYS A 107 -3.74 83.98 -123.77
C LYS A 107 -2.79 82.81 -123.54
N LEU A 108 -2.52 81.98 -124.53
CA LEU A 108 -1.54 80.90 -124.44
C LEU A 108 -0.13 81.39 -124.07
N ARG A 109 0.26 82.63 -124.39
CA ARG A 109 1.54 83.22 -123.94
C ARG A 109 1.47 83.76 -122.51
N GLU A 110 0.31 84.23 -122.06
CA GLU A 110 0.04 84.66 -120.69
C GLU A 110 -0.11 83.44 -119.76
N ASP A 111 -0.89 82.44 -120.16
CA ASP A 111 -1.05 81.13 -119.54
C ASP A 111 0.29 80.39 -119.52
N ALA A 112 1.02 80.29 -120.65
CA ALA A 112 2.39 79.74 -120.63
C ALA A 112 3.37 80.62 -119.83
N GLY A 113 3.09 81.92 -119.67
CA GLY A 113 3.88 82.81 -118.80
C GLY A 113 3.62 82.55 -117.32
N ILE A 114 2.37 82.28 -116.95
CA ILE A 114 1.94 81.89 -115.60
C ILE A 114 2.41 80.47 -115.28
N GLU A 115 2.32 79.54 -116.23
CA GLU A 115 2.91 78.19 -116.12
C GLU A 115 4.43 78.26 -116.04
N LEU A 116 5.12 79.08 -116.84
CA LEU A 116 6.57 79.19 -116.78
C LEU A 116 7.04 79.91 -115.50
N TYR A 117 6.28 80.88 -114.98
CA TYR A 117 6.51 81.44 -113.65
C TYR A 117 6.23 80.41 -112.54
N GLY A 118 5.16 79.62 -112.67
CA GLY A 118 4.82 78.52 -111.75
C GLY A 118 5.90 77.43 -111.75
N VAL A 119 6.40 77.05 -112.91
CA VAL A 119 7.51 76.11 -113.12
C VAL A 119 8.82 76.73 -112.65
N GLN A 120 9.08 78.03 -112.82
CA GLN A 120 10.24 78.70 -112.22
C GLN A 120 10.15 78.73 -110.69
N GLN A 121 8.97 78.96 -110.11
CA GLN A 121 8.80 78.95 -108.68
C GLN A 121 8.89 77.52 -108.11
N GLN A 122 8.32 76.52 -108.78
CA GLN A 122 8.55 75.11 -108.50
C GLN A 122 10.03 74.74 -108.63
N LEU A 123 10.73 75.21 -109.66
CA LEU A 123 12.16 74.96 -109.88
C LEU A 123 13.03 75.63 -108.81
N SER A 124 12.70 76.84 -108.37
CA SER A 124 13.39 77.49 -107.24
C SER A 124 13.16 76.74 -105.92
N ARG A 125 11.95 76.21 -105.69
CA ARG A 125 11.64 75.35 -104.54
C ARG A 125 12.37 74.01 -104.63
N LEU A 126 12.41 73.41 -105.81
CA LEU A 126 13.14 72.16 -106.08
C LEU A 126 14.65 72.33 -105.97
N GLN A 127 15.21 73.46 -106.41
CA GLN A 127 16.63 73.79 -106.21
C GLN A 127 16.95 74.07 -104.73
N SER A 128 16.04 74.70 -104.00
CA SER A 128 16.19 74.93 -102.56
C SER A 128 16.09 73.62 -101.78
N SER A 129 15.16 72.74 -102.13
CA SER A 129 15.06 71.40 -101.55
C SER A 129 16.22 70.51 -101.98
N LEU A 130 16.73 70.63 -103.22
CA LEU A 130 17.91 69.89 -103.67
C LEU A 130 19.14 70.30 -102.85
N LYS A 131 19.40 71.60 -102.67
CA LYS A 131 20.49 72.08 -101.82
C LYS A 131 20.33 71.63 -100.37
N SER A 132 19.12 71.70 -99.81
CA SER A 132 18.84 71.17 -98.47
C SER A 132 19.08 69.66 -98.38
N VAL A 133 18.72 68.88 -99.41
CA VAL A 133 19.00 67.44 -99.49
C VAL A 133 20.49 67.15 -99.72
N GLU A 134 21.23 67.99 -100.44
CA GLU A 134 22.69 67.90 -100.61
C GLU A 134 23.43 68.22 -99.31
N GLU A 135 22.97 69.22 -98.55
CA GLU A 135 23.48 69.56 -97.21
C GLU A 135 23.18 68.43 -96.20
N LEU A 136 21.96 67.89 -96.20
CA LEU A 136 21.57 66.73 -95.40
C LEU A 136 22.32 65.45 -95.81
N TYR A 137 22.55 65.24 -97.10
CA TYR A 137 23.40 64.14 -97.57
C TYR A 137 24.85 64.33 -97.13
N GLY A 138 25.35 65.58 -97.14
CA GLY A 138 26.66 65.96 -96.63
C GLY A 138 26.82 65.69 -95.14
N SER A 139 25.84 66.03 -94.31
CA SER A 139 25.86 65.73 -92.87
C SER A 139 25.73 64.22 -92.60
N VAL A 140 24.74 63.55 -93.20
CA VAL A 140 24.52 62.10 -93.04
C VAL A 140 25.73 61.29 -93.55
N SER A 141 26.39 61.72 -94.63
CA SER A 141 27.61 61.06 -95.13
C SER A 141 28.79 61.22 -94.15
N LYS A 142 28.96 62.39 -93.54
CA LYS A 142 29.96 62.61 -92.47
C LYS A 142 29.65 61.78 -91.24
N GLU A 143 28.41 61.82 -90.73
CA GLU A 143 27.95 61.03 -89.60
C GLU A 143 28.11 59.51 -89.86
N ARG A 144 27.86 59.05 -91.09
CA ARG A 144 28.10 57.66 -91.49
C ARG A 144 29.58 57.29 -91.46
N VAL A 145 30.47 58.15 -91.96
CA VAL A 145 31.93 57.90 -91.94
C VAL A 145 32.45 57.92 -90.51
N GLU A 146 32.11 58.94 -89.72
CA GLU A 146 32.47 58.99 -88.30
C GLU A 146 31.91 57.80 -87.51
N GLY A 147 30.68 57.37 -87.80
CA GLY A 147 30.06 56.19 -87.21
C GLY A 147 30.76 54.89 -87.62
N GLN A 148 31.24 54.78 -88.86
CA GLN A 148 32.03 53.65 -89.34
C GLN A 148 33.43 53.61 -88.70
N GLU A 149 34.09 54.75 -88.54
CA GLU A 149 35.37 54.87 -87.83
C GLU A 149 35.22 54.52 -86.35
N LYS A 150 34.26 55.14 -85.64
CA LYS A 150 33.93 54.81 -84.24
C LYS A 150 33.56 53.33 -84.07
N SER A 151 32.87 52.73 -85.04
CA SER A 151 32.56 51.28 -85.04
C SER A 151 33.80 50.41 -85.28
N LEU A 152 34.72 50.81 -86.17
CA LEU A 152 35.99 50.12 -86.40
C LEU A 152 36.91 50.21 -85.18
N GLU A 153 37.04 51.38 -84.56
CA GLU A 153 37.77 51.57 -83.31
C GLU A 153 37.16 50.75 -82.17
N ALA A 154 35.83 50.76 -82.02
CA ALA A 154 35.13 49.93 -81.05
C ALA A 154 35.34 48.43 -81.30
N ARG A 155 35.34 47.97 -82.57
CA ARG A 155 35.64 46.56 -82.93
C ARG A 155 37.10 46.19 -82.64
N GLN A 156 38.06 47.05 -82.95
CA GLN A 156 39.48 46.81 -82.63
C GLN A 156 39.74 46.83 -81.12
N GLY A 157 39.12 47.77 -80.40
CA GLY A 157 39.16 47.86 -78.94
C GLY A 157 38.52 46.64 -78.28
N TYR A 158 37.36 46.19 -78.79
CA TYR A 158 36.71 44.96 -78.36
C TYR A 158 37.58 43.74 -78.64
N ALA A 159 38.19 43.62 -79.83
CA ALA A 159 39.07 42.49 -80.16
C ALA A 159 40.32 42.44 -79.25
N LYS A 160 40.92 43.60 -78.91
CA LYS A 160 42.02 43.69 -77.93
C LYS A 160 41.57 43.29 -76.52
N LYS A 161 40.42 43.79 -76.07
CA LYS A 161 39.84 43.44 -74.76
C LYS A 161 39.43 41.97 -74.69
N ALA A 162 38.85 41.42 -75.76
CA ALA A 162 38.47 40.01 -75.85
C ALA A 162 39.69 39.09 -75.73
N LYS A 163 40.78 39.38 -76.46
CA LYS A 163 42.05 38.66 -76.29
C LYS A 163 42.59 38.77 -74.86
N SER A 164 42.65 39.98 -74.30
CA SER A 164 43.09 40.16 -72.91
C SER A 164 42.18 39.45 -71.89
N VAL A 165 40.88 39.27 -72.17
CA VAL A 165 39.96 38.50 -71.33
C VAL A 165 40.18 37.00 -71.51
N GLU A 166 40.52 36.54 -72.71
CA GLU A 166 40.92 35.15 -72.98
C GLU A 166 42.23 34.82 -72.25
N ASP A 167 43.27 35.66 -72.39
CA ASP A 167 44.56 35.52 -71.70
C ASP A 167 44.38 35.49 -70.17
N LEU A 168 43.49 36.34 -69.63
CA LEU A 168 43.14 36.37 -68.21
C LEU A 168 42.29 35.16 -67.77
N ARG A 169 41.48 34.57 -68.66
CA ARG A 169 40.75 33.32 -68.39
C ARG A 169 41.70 32.13 -68.35
N ASP A 170 42.66 32.07 -69.26
CA ASP A 170 43.66 31.00 -69.32
C ASP A 170 44.63 31.08 -68.12
N GLU A 171 45.06 32.29 -67.73
CA GLU A 171 45.79 32.50 -66.48
C GLU A 171 44.91 32.13 -65.27
N ALA A 172 43.64 32.52 -65.24
CA ALA A 172 42.73 32.13 -64.16
C ALA A 172 42.46 30.63 -64.11
N SER A 173 42.44 29.91 -65.25
CA SER A 173 42.33 28.44 -65.29
C SER A 173 43.59 27.81 -64.72
N ARG A 174 44.78 28.23 -65.18
CA ARG A 174 46.06 27.75 -64.65
C ARG A 174 46.19 28.02 -63.15
N ARG A 175 45.79 29.21 -62.67
CA ARG A 175 45.75 29.52 -61.22
C ARG A 175 44.73 28.69 -60.45
N ARG A 176 43.59 28.32 -61.06
CA ARG A 176 42.60 27.41 -60.45
C ARG A 176 43.14 26.00 -60.36
N GLU A 177 43.75 25.47 -61.42
CA GLU A 177 44.39 24.16 -61.45
C GLU A 177 45.55 24.08 -60.44
N GLU A 178 46.38 25.12 -60.35
CA GLU A 178 47.42 25.25 -59.32
C GLU A 178 46.80 25.28 -57.92
N LEU A 179 45.78 26.11 -57.70
CA LEU A 179 45.10 26.24 -56.42
C LEU A 179 44.37 24.95 -56.01
N ASP A 180 43.74 24.24 -56.94
CA ASP A 180 43.11 22.94 -56.68
C ASP A 180 44.17 21.88 -56.38
N SER A 181 45.31 21.89 -57.07
CA SER A 181 46.45 21.00 -56.74
C SER A 181 47.04 21.30 -55.35
N LEU A 182 47.06 22.57 -54.94
CA LEU A 182 47.52 23.00 -53.62
C LEU A 182 46.48 22.73 -52.54
N LEU A 183 45.19 22.93 -52.82
CA LEU A 183 44.10 22.55 -51.94
C LEU A 183 44.06 21.04 -51.74
N GLU A 184 44.32 20.25 -52.78
CA GLU A 184 44.40 18.79 -52.66
C GLU A 184 45.61 18.35 -51.83
N LYS A 185 46.80 18.94 -52.05
CA LYS A 185 47.97 18.74 -51.17
C LYS A 185 47.68 19.18 -49.72
N ILE A 186 46.97 20.29 -49.52
CA ILE A 186 46.57 20.77 -48.18
C ILE A 186 45.52 19.86 -47.56
N ARG A 187 44.57 19.30 -48.32
CA ARG A 187 43.60 18.29 -47.85
C ARG A 187 44.31 17.02 -47.47
N GLN A 188 45.23 16.51 -48.28
CA GLN A 188 46.04 15.34 -47.95
C GLN A 188 46.88 15.57 -46.69
N ALA A 189 47.52 16.75 -46.57
CA ALA A 189 48.27 17.14 -45.38
C ALA A 189 47.39 17.31 -44.14
N ARG A 190 46.18 17.90 -44.26
CA ARG A 190 45.20 18.02 -43.17
C ARG A 190 44.66 16.66 -42.76
N ASN A 191 44.20 15.85 -43.71
CA ASN A 191 43.73 14.48 -43.46
C ASN A 191 44.80 13.64 -42.79
N TYR A 192 46.07 13.74 -43.21
CA TYR A 192 47.19 13.08 -42.53
C TYR A 192 47.45 13.66 -41.14
N ASN A 193 47.39 14.98 -40.96
CA ASN A 193 47.61 15.62 -39.66
C ASN A 193 46.47 15.34 -38.67
N ASP A 194 45.22 15.26 -39.14
CA ASP A 194 44.03 14.96 -38.35
C ASP A 194 43.89 13.44 -38.10
N ALA A 195 44.33 12.58 -39.03
CA ALA A 195 44.57 11.16 -38.78
C ALA A 195 45.65 10.97 -37.71
N MET A 196 46.81 11.60 -37.84
CA MET A 196 47.87 11.54 -36.82
C MET A 196 47.44 12.15 -35.47
N LYS A 197 46.69 13.26 -35.45
CA LYS A 197 46.12 13.82 -34.21
C LYS A 197 45.06 12.93 -33.61
N SER A 198 44.20 12.30 -34.40
CA SER A 198 43.20 11.38 -33.90
C SER A 198 43.82 10.06 -33.44
N GLU A 199 44.87 9.55 -34.10
CA GLU A 199 45.65 8.41 -33.62
C GLU A 199 46.46 8.76 -32.36
N VAL A 200 47.07 9.94 -32.26
CA VAL A 200 47.76 10.40 -31.04
C VAL A 200 46.76 10.69 -29.91
N ALA A 201 45.58 11.22 -30.22
CA ALA A 201 44.52 11.42 -29.24
C ALA A 201 43.92 10.08 -28.81
N VAL A 202 43.68 9.14 -29.72
CA VAL A 202 43.18 7.79 -29.42
C VAL A 202 44.23 7.02 -28.65
N THR A 203 45.51 7.02 -29.02
CA THR A 203 46.56 6.35 -28.23
C THR A 203 46.79 7.01 -26.88
N ARG A 204 46.74 8.35 -26.76
CA ARG A 204 46.80 9.04 -25.45
C ARG A 204 45.54 8.80 -24.60
N THR A 205 44.37 8.77 -25.21
CA THR A 205 43.09 8.52 -24.52
C THR A 205 42.96 7.05 -24.16
N VAL A 206 43.45 6.12 -24.98
CA VAL A 206 43.53 4.68 -24.68
C VAL A 206 44.63 4.42 -23.66
N ALA A 207 45.77 5.12 -23.67
CA ALA A 207 46.79 4.98 -22.62
C ALA A 207 46.31 5.55 -21.28
N ASN A 208 45.68 6.73 -21.28
CA ASN A 208 45.08 7.31 -20.08
C ASN A 208 43.90 6.47 -19.60
N LYS A 209 42.99 6.05 -20.49
CA LYS A 209 41.83 5.22 -20.16
C LYS A 209 42.22 3.81 -19.77
N THR A 210 43.23 3.18 -20.37
CA THR A 210 43.75 1.90 -19.84
C THR A 210 44.46 2.11 -18.50
N GLY A 211 45.15 3.24 -18.27
CA GLY A 211 45.70 3.58 -16.96
C GLY A 211 44.63 3.85 -15.89
N GLU A 212 43.53 4.53 -16.25
CA GLU A 212 42.38 4.83 -15.40
C GLU A 212 41.50 3.60 -15.19
N ASP A 213 41.21 2.81 -16.23
CA ASP A 213 40.52 1.53 -16.17
C ASP A 213 41.35 0.50 -15.40
N LEU A 214 42.69 0.48 -15.52
CA LEU A 214 43.56 -0.35 -14.67
C LEU A 214 43.55 0.12 -13.22
N LYS A 215 43.58 1.43 -12.94
CA LYS A 215 43.44 1.96 -11.58
C LYS A 215 42.06 1.70 -10.98
N ALA A 216 40.99 1.85 -11.77
CA ALA A 216 39.61 1.61 -11.37
C ALA A 216 39.33 0.12 -11.19
N ARG A 217 39.90 -0.75 -12.06
CA ARG A 217 39.82 -2.20 -11.94
C ARG A 217 40.72 -2.74 -10.83
N ALA A 218 41.87 -2.13 -10.56
CA ALA A 218 42.71 -2.43 -9.40
C ALA A 218 42.04 -1.98 -8.10
N LYS A 219 41.44 -0.78 -8.07
CA LYS A 219 40.65 -0.32 -6.92
C LYS A 219 39.41 -1.19 -6.71
N GLY A 220 38.63 -1.47 -7.75
CA GLY A 220 37.49 -2.38 -7.69
C GLY A 220 37.89 -3.81 -7.33
N LYS A 221 39.09 -4.26 -7.73
CA LYS A 221 39.71 -5.49 -7.23
C LYS A 221 40.01 -5.42 -5.75
N LEU A 222 40.66 -4.36 -5.25
CA LEU A 222 40.94 -4.17 -3.82
C LEU A 222 39.67 -4.06 -2.98
N ASP A 223 38.64 -3.36 -3.47
CA ASP A 223 37.33 -3.26 -2.82
C ASP A 223 36.61 -4.63 -2.83
N GLN A 224 36.70 -5.38 -3.93
CA GLN A 224 36.20 -6.75 -4.03
C GLN A 224 36.97 -7.72 -3.13
N ASP A 225 38.29 -7.63 -3.09
CA ASP A 225 39.17 -8.50 -2.29
C ASP A 225 38.98 -8.18 -0.80
N ALA A 226 38.81 -6.91 -0.42
CA ALA A 226 38.44 -6.50 0.95
C ALA A 226 37.02 -6.95 1.34
N TYR A 227 36.08 -6.99 0.40
CA TYR A 227 34.73 -7.54 0.61
C TYR A 227 34.75 -9.07 0.73
N ILE A 228 35.54 -9.77 -0.10
CA ILE A 228 35.80 -11.21 0.00
C ILE A 228 36.47 -11.54 1.33
N ASP A 229 37.45 -10.74 1.77
CA ASP A 229 38.07 -10.85 3.08
C ASP A 229 37.07 -10.61 4.22
N GLY A 230 36.15 -9.66 4.05
CA GLY A 230 35.05 -9.40 4.97
C GLY A 230 34.09 -10.59 5.08
N LEU A 231 33.68 -11.15 3.93
CA LEU A 231 32.86 -12.36 3.85
C LEU A 231 33.59 -13.58 4.40
N ASN A 232 34.86 -13.80 4.07
CA ASN A 232 35.66 -14.91 4.59
C ASN A 232 35.80 -14.81 6.12
N ARG A 233 36.04 -13.62 6.68
CA ARG A 233 36.04 -13.39 8.14
C ARG A 233 34.66 -13.59 8.77
N GLN A 234 33.57 -13.37 8.04
CA GLN A 234 32.21 -13.70 8.50
C GLN A 234 31.95 -15.20 8.43
N VAL A 235 32.40 -15.88 7.37
CA VAL A 235 32.32 -17.33 7.22
C VAL A 235 33.10 -18.02 8.32
N THR A 236 34.36 -17.67 8.59
CA THR A 236 35.13 -18.28 9.68
C THR A 236 34.49 -18.02 11.05
N LYS A 237 33.95 -16.82 11.30
CA LYS A 237 33.19 -16.54 12.53
C LYS A 237 31.94 -17.40 12.66
N LEU A 238 31.16 -17.54 11.58
CA LEU A 238 29.97 -18.39 11.57
C LEU A 238 30.34 -19.88 11.69
N GLU A 239 31.46 -20.32 11.13
CA GLU A 239 32.00 -21.68 11.29
C GLU A 239 32.45 -21.93 12.74
N ASP A 240 33.13 -20.97 13.38
CA ASP A 240 33.51 -21.00 14.79
C ASP A 240 32.27 -20.99 15.71
N GLU A 241 31.27 -20.15 15.43
CA GLU A 241 29.98 -20.12 16.14
C GLU A 241 29.20 -21.44 15.97
N ILE A 242 29.20 -22.02 14.77
CA ILE A 242 28.62 -23.33 14.49
C ILE A 242 29.41 -24.45 15.21
N ALA A 243 30.73 -24.35 15.29
CA ALA A 243 31.57 -25.30 16.02
C ALA A 243 31.34 -25.23 17.53
N LEU A 244 31.25 -24.02 18.08
CA LEU A 244 30.89 -23.73 19.47
C LEU A 244 29.49 -24.26 19.78
N ALA A 245 28.48 -23.95 18.96
CA ALA A 245 27.12 -24.42 19.14
C ALA A 245 27.03 -25.95 19.03
N LYS A 246 27.76 -26.58 18.10
CA LYS A 246 27.86 -28.05 18.02
C LYS A 246 28.53 -28.65 19.26
N ALA A 247 29.55 -28.01 19.81
CA ALA A 247 30.19 -28.45 21.05
C ALA A 247 29.26 -28.31 22.26
N GLN A 248 28.57 -27.18 22.40
CA GLN A 248 27.54 -26.96 23.42
C GLN A 248 26.40 -27.98 23.31
N MET A 249 25.89 -28.25 22.10
CA MET A 249 24.87 -29.26 21.87
C MET A 249 25.32 -30.68 22.19
N ARG A 250 26.60 -31.03 22.01
CA ARG A 250 27.14 -32.33 22.48
C ARG A 250 27.19 -32.38 23.99
N ALA A 251 27.77 -31.35 24.64
CA ALA A 251 27.87 -31.28 26.09
C ALA A 251 26.48 -31.28 26.77
N GLN A 252 25.49 -30.58 26.22
CA GLN A 252 24.11 -30.62 26.71
C GLN A 252 23.45 -31.99 26.53
N LYS A 253 23.71 -32.70 25.43
CA LYS A 253 23.21 -34.07 25.23
C LYS A 253 23.85 -35.06 26.21
N GLU A 254 25.13 -34.90 26.50
CA GLU A 254 25.86 -35.71 27.48
C GLU A 254 25.33 -35.43 28.90
N GLN A 255 25.21 -34.16 29.30
CA GLN A 255 24.58 -33.74 30.57
C GLN A 255 23.13 -34.23 30.69
N SER A 256 22.34 -34.19 29.61
CA SER A 256 20.98 -34.74 29.61
C SER A 256 20.99 -36.27 29.75
N ALA A 257 21.89 -36.97 29.08
CA ALA A 257 22.01 -38.44 29.20
C ALA A 257 22.45 -38.88 30.60
N ASP A 258 23.34 -38.11 31.24
CA ASP A 258 23.74 -38.31 32.63
C ASP A 258 22.62 -37.98 33.62
N ALA A 259 21.87 -36.90 33.39
CA ALA A 259 20.68 -36.58 34.16
C ALA A 259 19.61 -37.67 34.01
N ASP A 260 19.34 -38.16 32.79
CA ASP A 260 18.43 -39.27 32.52
C ASP A 260 18.92 -40.59 33.13
N LYS A 261 20.24 -40.79 33.24
CA LYS A 261 20.85 -41.93 33.96
C LYS A 261 20.62 -41.79 35.46
N MET A 262 20.88 -40.63 36.05
CA MET A 262 20.61 -40.34 37.46
C MET A 262 19.11 -40.45 37.79
N ILE A 263 18.21 -40.01 36.90
CA ILE A 263 16.76 -40.17 37.05
C ILE A 263 16.36 -41.66 37.02
N ARG A 264 16.97 -42.48 36.16
CA ARG A 264 16.73 -43.93 36.14
C ARG A 264 17.28 -44.63 37.39
N GLU A 265 18.47 -44.26 37.84
CA GLU A 265 19.10 -44.81 39.06
C GLU A 265 18.31 -44.42 40.32
N THR A 266 17.94 -43.15 40.46
CA THR A 266 17.10 -42.67 41.58
C THR A 266 15.69 -43.26 41.54
N ARG A 267 15.09 -43.44 40.35
CA ARG A 267 13.81 -44.15 40.22
C ARG A 267 13.94 -45.62 40.65
N GLY A 268 15.01 -46.31 40.24
CA GLY A 268 15.29 -47.67 40.71
C GLY A 268 15.47 -47.75 42.23
N ALA A 269 16.15 -46.76 42.83
CA ALA A 269 16.29 -46.66 44.28
C ALA A 269 14.96 -46.36 44.99
N LEU A 270 14.09 -45.53 44.40
CA LEU A 270 12.74 -45.29 44.93
C LEU A 270 11.84 -46.53 44.82
N ASP A 271 11.91 -47.28 43.71
CA ASP A 271 11.17 -48.54 43.55
C ASP A 271 11.66 -49.61 44.55
N ALA A 272 12.97 -49.66 44.83
CA ALA A 272 13.56 -50.50 45.87
C ALA A 272 13.10 -50.08 47.28
N LEU A 273 13.17 -48.78 47.61
CA LEU A 273 12.68 -48.24 48.88
C LEU A 273 11.17 -48.49 49.08
N ALA A 274 10.38 -48.39 48.02
CA ALA A 274 8.95 -48.73 48.06
C ALA A 274 8.70 -50.24 48.25
N GLY A 275 9.64 -51.09 47.82
CA GLY A 275 9.68 -52.52 48.13
C GLY A 275 9.99 -52.77 49.61
N GLU A 276 11.05 -52.16 50.13
CA GLU A 276 11.44 -52.23 51.54
C GLU A 276 10.33 -51.70 52.45
N GLN A 277 9.68 -50.59 52.11
CA GLN A 277 8.56 -50.04 52.86
C GLN A 277 7.38 -51.01 52.90
N ARG A 278 7.05 -51.67 51.78
CA ARG A 278 6.02 -52.73 51.74
C ARG A 278 6.40 -53.92 52.62
N GLN A 279 7.67 -54.34 52.59
CA GLN A 279 8.18 -55.43 53.44
C GLN A 279 8.16 -55.06 54.93
N LEU A 280 8.57 -53.84 55.29
CA LEU A 280 8.50 -53.32 56.66
C LEU A 280 7.07 -53.21 57.16
N VAL A 281 6.12 -52.75 56.34
CA VAL A 281 4.69 -52.73 56.70
C VAL A 281 4.15 -54.15 56.89
N GLN A 282 4.55 -55.12 56.06
CA GLN A 282 4.18 -56.53 56.25
C GLN A 282 4.77 -57.12 57.54
N GLN A 283 6.05 -56.87 57.83
CA GLN A 283 6.71 -57.30 59.07
C GLN A 283 6.10 -56.64 60.29
N TRP A 284 5.78 -55.34 60.22
CA TRP A 284 5.11 -54.60 61.29
C TRP A 284 3.71 -55.15 61.53
N ASN A 285 2.89 -55.33 60.49
CA ASN A 285 1.57 -55.95 60.59
C ASN A 285 1.64 -57.36 61.19
N ALA A 286 2.62 -58.18 60.78
CA ALA A 286 2.86 -59.50 61.38
C ALA A 286 3.26 -59.40 62.87
N SER A 287 4.07 -58.41 63.24
CA SER A 287 4.45 -58.15 64.63
C SER A 287 3.26 -57.67 65.48
N VAL A 288 2.37 -56.84 64.93
CA VAL A 288 1.14 -56.38 65.58
C VAL A 288 0.15 -57.54 65.76
N VAL A 289 -0.01 -58.42 64.77
CA VAL A 289 -0.80 -59.66 64.92
C VAL A 289 -0.17 -60.60 65.96
N ALA A 290 1.16 -60.70 66.02
CA ALA A 290 1.86 -61.50 67.02
C ALA A 290 1.81 -60.89 68.43
N LEU A 291 1.72 -59.55 68.55
CA LEU A 291 1.43 -58.84 69.80
C LEU A 291 -0.01 -59.11 70.23
N GLY A 292 -1.01 -58.90 69.36
CA GLY A 292 -2.41 -59.21 69.68
C GLY A 292 -2.66 -60.67 70.08
N ARG A 293 -1.94 -61.63 69.49
CA ARG A 293 -1.95 -63.04 69.94
C ARG A 293 -1.29 -63.23 71.32
N ARG A 294 -0.21 -62.51 71.63
CA ARG A 294 0.40 -62.51 72.96
C ARG A 294 -0.51 -61.85 73.99
N ASP A 295 -1.18 -60.76 73.66
CA ASP A 295 -2.13 -60.06 74.53
C ASP A 295 -3.35 -60.95 74.83
N GLN A 296 -3.86 -61.68 73.83
CA GLN A 296 -4.88 -62.72 74.04
C GLN A 296 -4.39 -63.85 74.94
N ALA A 297 -3.15 -64.32 74.76
CA ALA A 297 -2.55 -65.33 75.63
C ALA A 297 -2.30 -64.82 77.07
N LEU A 298 -1.87 -63.56 77.23
CA LEU A 298 -1.72 -62.89 78.53
C LEU A 298 -3.07 -62.66 79.19
N TYR A 299 -4.11 -62.31 78.44
CA TYR A 299 -5.48 -62.21 78.96
C TYR A 299 -6.00 -63.57 79.43
N ALA A 300 -5.77 -64.64 78.66
CA ALA A 300 -6.10 -66.01 79.06
C ALA A 300 -5.31 -66.45 80.31
N ALA A 301 -4.02 -66.15 80.37
CA ALA A 301 -3.15 -66.47 81.51
C ALA A 301 -3.53 -65.67 82.77
N THR A 302 -3.84 -64.37 82.64
CA THR A 302 -4.23 -63.53 83.78
C THR A 302 -5.64 -63.84 84.28
N THR A 303 -6.57 -64.22 83.40
CA THR A 303 -7.89 -64.70 83.83
C THR A 303 -7.81 -66.08 84.49
N ALA A 304 -6.95 -66.99 84.01
CA ALA A 304 -6.65 -68.24 84.70
C ALA A 304 -5.97 -68.00 86.07
N LEU A 305 -5.00 -67.08 86.13
CA LEU A 305 -4.30 -66.73 87.37
C LEU A 305 -5.24 -66.06 88.38
N ARG A 306 -6.20 -65.23 87.96
CA ARG A 306 -7.26 -64.72 88.84
C ARG A 306 -8.12 -65.84 89.39
N LYS A 307 -8.57 -66.80 88.57
CA LYS A 307 -9.31 -67.98 89.05
C LYS A 307 -8.52 -68.80 90.07
N VAL A 308 -7.21 -68.95 89.86
CA VAL A 308 -6.33 -69.61 90.83
C VAL A 308 -6.21 -68.77 92.12
N GLN A 309 -6.02 -67.46 92.03
CA GLN A 309 -5.99 -66.56 93.20
C GLN A 309 -7.30 -66.57 93.98
N ASP A 310 -8.45 -66.60 93.28
CA ASP A 310 -9.75 -66.67 93.93
C ASP A 310 -9.95 -68.06 94.58
N SER A 311 -9.53 -69.16 93.94
CA SER A 311 -9.52 -70.48 94.60
C SER A 311 -8.53 -70.60 95.77
N ILE A 312 -7.44 -69.84 95.76
CA ILE A 312 -6.52 -69.73 96.90
C ILE A 312 -7.20 -68.97 98.03
N LYS A 313 -7.90 -67.86 97.76
CA LYS A 313 -8.69 -67.17 98.78
C LYS A 313 -9.81 -68.04 99.34
N ASP A 314 -10.53 -68.79 98.49
CA ASP A 314 -11.56 -69.72 98.94
C ASP A 314 -10.96 -70.77 99.89
N ALA A 315 -9.76 -71.28 99.57
CA ALA A 315 -9.01 -72.21 100.43
C ALA A 315 -8.37 -71.55 101.67
N GLU A 316 -7.99 -70.28 101.62
CA GLU A 316 -7.55 -69.48 102.78
C GLU A 316 -8.72 -69.19 103.72
N ASP A 317 -9.90 -68.88 103.18
CA ASP A 317 -11.14 -68.71 103.95
C ASP A 317 -11.63 -70.05 104.53
N GLU A 318 -11.48 -71.17 103.80
CA GLU A 318 -11.72 -72.52 104.33
C GLU A 318 -10.71 -72.89 105.42
N ASN A 319 -9.42 -72.66 105.22
CA ASN A 319 -8.40 -72.83 106.27
C ASN A 319 -8.70 -71.95 107.48
N ALA A 320 -9.06 -70.68 107.30
CA ALA A 320 -9.42 -69.80 108.41
C ALA A 320 -10.72 -70.24 109.12
N ARG A 321 -11.65 -70.92 108.43
CA ARG A 321 -12.81 -71.57 109.09
C ARG A 321 -12.34 -72.78 109.89
N LEU A 322 -11.55 -73.67 109.29
CA LEU A 322 -10.99 -74.84 109.94
C LEU A 322 -10.11 -74.48 111.15
N GLU A 323 -9.34 -73.38 111.10
CA GLU A 323 -8.57 -72.86 112.22
C GLU A 323 -9.45 -72.34 113.36
N ARG A 324 -10.58 -71.67 113.06
CA ARG A 324 -11.57 -71.29 114.07
C ARG A 324 -12.27 -72.50 114.66
N ASP A 325 -12.61 -73.49 113.84
CA ASP A 325 -13.23 -74.74 114.29
C ASP A 325 -12.24 -75.52 115.18
N ILE A 326 -10.97 -75.63 114.79
CA ILE A 326 -9.89 -76.19 115.61
C ILE A 326 -9.70 -75.39 116.90
N ALA A 327 -9.77 -74.06 116.89
CA ALA A 327 -9.71 -73.25 118.09
C ALA A 327 -10.89 -73.53 119.03
N SER A 328 -12.12 -73.60 118.50
CA SER A 328 -13.31 -73.95 119.31
C SER A 328 -13.26 -75.38 119.86
N LEU A 329 -12.70 -76.33 119.10
CA LEU A 329 -12.45 -77.69 119.56
C LEU A 329 -11.33 -77.74 120.60
N ARG A 330 -10.30 -76.89 120.51
CA ARG A 330 -9.27 -76.73 121.55
C ARG A 330 -9.84 -76.12 122.82
N GLU A 331 -10.65 -75.06 122.73
CA GLU A 331 -11.37 -74.51 123.89
C GLU A 331 -12.31 -75.55 124.52
N SER A 332 -12.99 -76.37 123.71
CA SER A 332 -13.80 -77.49 124.20
C SER A 332 -12.96 -78.59 124.85
N ILE A 333 -11.80 -78.93 124.30
CA ILE A 333 -10.86 -79.88 124.90
C ILE A 333 -10.32 -79.32 126.21
N GLU A 334 -9.86 -78.07 126.24
CA GLU A 334 -9.36 -77.40 127.45
C GLU A 334 -10.45 -77.30 128.52
N ALA A 335 -11.70 -77.02 128.17
CA ALA A 335 -12.82 -77.08 129.10
C ALA A 335 -13.09 -78.51 129.63
N ILE A 336 -12.92 -79.53 128.79
CA ILE A 336 -12.99 -80.94 129.20
C ILE A 336 -11.77 -81.33 130.05
N GLU A 337 -10.58 -80.78 129.80
CA GLU A 337 -9.38 -81.01 130.60
C GLU A 337 -9.46 -80.32 131.95
N VAL A 338 -9.96 -79.08 132.03
CA VAL A 338 -10.28 -78.40 133.30
C VAL A 338 -11.37 -79.17 134.05
N SER A 339 -12.37 -79.73 133.35
CA SER A 339 -13.37 -80.61 133.96
C SER A 339 -12.77 -81.93 134.42
N ARG A 340 -11.83 -82.52 133.67
CA ARG A 340 -11.10 -83.74 134.02
C ARG A 340 -10.24 -83.49 135.24
N ASP A 341 -9.40 -82.47 135.23
CA ASP A 341 -8.53 -82.11 136.35
C ASP A 341 -9.36 -81.75 137.60
N ARG A 342 -10.51 -81.12 137.44
CA ARG A 342 -11.46 -80.94 138.55
C ARG A 342 -12.00 -82.28 139.06
N LEU A 343 -12.44 -83.17 138.17
CA LEU A 343 -12.92 -84.50 138.55
C LEU A 343 -11.82 -85.38 139.15
N ASP A 344 -10.59 -85.28 138.67
CA ASP A 344 -9.40 -85.96 139.21
C ASP A 344 -9.06 -85.40 140.59
N ASN A 345 -9.18 -84.09 140.81
CA ASN A 345 -9.08 -83.49 142.15
C ASN A 345 -10.24 -83.93 143.08
N GLU A 346 -11.47 -84.05 142.56
CA GLU A 346 -12.62 -84.59 143.32
C GLU A 346 -12.42 -86.10 143.64
N ILE A 347 -11.83 -86.88 142.72
CA ILE A 347 -11.42 -88.28 142.92
C ILE A 347 -10.31 -88.36 143.96
N VAL A 348 -9.23 -87.60 143.84
CA VAL A 348 -8.13 -87.55 144.83
C VAL A 348 -8.64 -87.10 146.20
N PHE A 349 -9.60 -86.17 146.27
CA PHE A 349 -10.26 -85.79 147.52
C PHE A 349 -11.13 -86.94 148.07
N ALA A 350 -11.88 -87.64 147.21
CA ALA A 350 -12.67 -88.81 147.60
C ALA A 350 -11.80 -89.99 148.04
N GLU A 351 -10.66 -90.25 147.39
CA GLU A 351 -9.67 -91.27 147.74
C GLU A 351 -8.95 -90.92 149.04
N ASN A 352 -8.55 -89.66 149.25
CA ASN A 352 -8.00 -89.21 150.53
C ASN A 352 -9.02 -89.31 151.66
N ASN A 353 -10.31 -89.03 151.40
CA ASN A 353 -11.36 -89.26 152.39
C ASN A 353 -11.65 -90.75 152.60
N ALA A 354 -11.61 -91.58 151.56
CA ALA A 354 -11.83 -93.03 151.63
C ALA A 354 -10.68 -93.74 152.34
N THR A 355 -9.43 -93.33 152.12
CA THR A 355 -8.28 -93.82 152.87
C THR A 355 -8.30 -93.35 154.32
N LYS A 356 -8.80 -92.13 154.60
CA LYS A 356 -9.01 -91.63 155.97
C LYS A 356 -10.17 -92.31 156.69
N THR A 357 -11.28 -92.63 156.02
CA THR A 357 -12.35 -93.45 156.61
C THR A 357 -11.92 -94.90 156.75
N GLN A 358 -11.10 -95.43 155.83
CA GLN A 358 -10.51 -96.77 155.95
C GLN A 358 -9.50 -96.84 157.10
N SER A 359 -8.64 -95.83 157.30
CA SER A 359 -7.74 -95.78 158.47
C SER A 359 -8.53 -95.65 159.77
N ASN A 360 -9.62 -94.88 159.77
CA ASN A 360 -10.53 -94.79 160.91
C ASN A 360 -11.27 -96.11 161.14
N LEU A 361 -11.65 -96.86 160.10
CA LEU A 361 -12.27 -98.18 160.21
C LEU A 361 -11.28 -99.25 160.70
N VAL A 362 -10.02 -99.20 160.24
CA VAL A 362 -8.95 -100.07 160.74
C VAL A 362 -8.70 -99.77 162.21
N ALA A 363 -8.45 -98.52 162.58
CA ALA A 363 -8.27 -98.11 163.98
C ALA A 363 -9.50 -98.45 164.84
N LEU A 364 -10.72 -98.25 164.34
CA LEU A 364 -11.94 -98.63 165.06
C LEU A 364 -12.06 -100.15 165.18
N SER A 365 -11.69 -100.92 164.16
CA SER A 365 -11.66 -102.39 164.22
C SER A 365 -10.60 -102.93 165.17
N GLU A 366 -9.44 -102.27 165.26
CA GLU A 366 -8.39 -102.55 166.24
C GLU A 366 -8.89 -102.23 167.66
N THR A 367 -9.55 -101.08 167.87
CA THR A 367 -10.17 -100.80 169.18
C THR A 367 -11.30 -101.78 169.50
N PHE A 368 -12.05 -102.25 168.50
CA PHE A 368 -13.13 -103.22 168.69
C PHE A 368 -12.59 -104.62 169.02
N THR A 369 -11.53 -105.08 168.36
CA THR A 369 -10.89 -106.36 168.70
C THR A 369 -10.21 -106.29 170.05
N ILE A 370 -9.52 -105.20 170.39
CA ILE A 370 -8.97 -104.96 171.73
C ILE A 370 -10.09 -104.95 172.79
N LEU A 371 -11.22 -104.29 172.53
CA LEU A 371 -12.38 -104.31 173.45
C LEU A 371 -13.03 -105.69 173.54
N GLN A 372 -13.06 -106.47 172.45
CA GLN A 372 -13.63 -107.82 172.42
C GLN A 372 -12.73 -108.82 173.15
N GLU A 373 -11.41 -108.71 173.03
CA GLU A 373 -10.44 -109.47 173.82
C GLU A 373 -10.45 -109.03 175.29
N ALA A 374 -10.51 -107.73 175.57
CA ALA A 374 -10.66 -107.23 176.94
C ALA A 374 -11.95 -107.72 177.59
N LEU A 375 -13.08 -107.73 176.88
CA LEU A 375 -14.35 -108.28 177.38
C LEU A 375 -14.27 -109.80 177.60
N LYS A 376 -13.58 -110.54 176.73
CA LYS A 376 -13.39 -111.99 176.86
C LYS A 376 -12.47 -112.33 178.04
N ASN A 377 -11.39 -111.59 178.21
CA ASN A 377 -10.46 -111.73 179.33
C ASN A 377 -11.14 -111.33 180.64
N ALA A 378 -11.88 -110.21 180.68
CA ALA A 378 -12.65 -109.79 181.84
C ALA A 378 -13.70 -110.83 182.26
N ASN A 379 -14.43 -111.45 181.32
CA ASN A 379 -15.38 -112.53 181.66
C ASN A 379 -14.68 -113.81 182.18
N GLN A 380 -13.47 -114.12 181.68
CA GLN A 380 -12.69 -115.26 182.17
C GLN A 380 -12.06 -114.98 183.54
N GLU A 381 -11.58 -113.76 183.75
CA GLU A 381 -11.12 -113.26 185.06
C GLU A 381 -12.28 -113.18 186.05
N GLU A 382 -13.48 -112.74 185.65
CA GLU A 382 -14.67 -112.71 186.51
C GLU A 382 -15.06 -114.12 186.98
N MET A 383 -15.08 -115.12 186.09
CA MET A 383 -15.30 -116.51 186.52
C MET A 383 -14.18 -117.05 187.42
N ALA A 384 -12.92 -116.73 187.14
CA ALA A 384 -11.80 -117.10 188.00
C ALA A 384 -11.91 -116.42 189.38
N LEU A 385 -12.27 -115.13 189.41
CA LEU A 385 -12.47 -114.32 190.60
C LEU A 385 -13.68 -114.78 191.41
N VAL A 386 -14.79 -115.17 190.81
CA VAL A 386 -15.92 -115.78 191.54
C VAL A 386 -15.51 -117.09 192.22
N SER A 387 -14.69 -117.92 191.55
CA SER A 387 -14.13 -119.13 192.18
C SER A 387 -13.13 -118.82 193.29
N ALA A 388 -12.36 -117.74 193.14
CA ALA A 388 -11.40 -117.27 194.13
C ALA A 388 -12.11 -116.62 195.33
N ILE A 389 -13.17 -115.83 195.10
CA ILE A 389 -14.02 -115.22 196.14
C ILE A 389 -14.67 -116.32 196.99
N SER A 390 -15.18 -117.40 196.38
CA SER A 390 -15.71 -118.54 197.15
C SER A 390 -14.66 -119.20 198.07
N LYS A 391 -13.39 -119.30 197.65
CA LYS A 391 -12.29 -119.76 198.52
C LYS A 391 -11.92 -118.71 199.59
N ILE A 392 -11.80 -117.46 199.17
CA ILE A 392 -11.42 -116.32 200.00
C ILE A 392 -12.50 -116.04 201.05
N GLU A 393 -13.79 -116.30 200.82
CA GLU A 393 -14.85 -116.22 201.84
C GLU A 393 -14.67 -117.28 202.93
N GLY A 394 -14.26 -118.50 202.57
CA GLY A 394 -13.87 -119.54 203.53
C GLY A 394 -12.62 -119.15 204.33
N GLU A 395 -11.62 -118.58 203.66
CA GLU A 395 -10.39 -118.08 204.29
C GLU A 395 -10.62 -116.81 205.13
N ILE A 396 -11.55 -115.92 204.73
CA ILE A 396 -12.00 -114.73 205.47
C ILE A 396 -12.78 -115.14 206.71
N SER A 397 -13.59 -116.20 206.67
CA SER A 397 -14.21 -116.75 207.89
C SER A 397 -13.15 -117.19 208.91
N ALA A 398 -12.13 -117.94 208.46
CA ALA A 398 -11.02 -118.35 209.31
C ALA A 398 -10.12 -117.18 209.75
N MET A 399 -9.88 -116.22 208.86
CA MET A 399 -9.09 -115.03 209.15
C MET A 399 -9.83 -114.00 210.00
N ASN A 400 -11.16 -113.92 209.96
CA ASN A 400 -11.94 -113.08 210.87
C ASN A 400 -11.85 -113.59 212.31
N HIS A 401 -11.83 -114.91 212.53
CA HIS A 401 -11.56 -115.47 213.84
C HIS A 401 -10.14 -115.14 214.34
N LYS A 402 -9.15 -115.12 213.43
CA LYS A 402 -7.80 -114.57 213.69
C LYS A 402 -7.79 -113.04 213.88
N CYS A 403 -8.66 -112.33 213.20
CA CYS A 403 -8.77 -110.88 213.23
C CYS A 403 -9.39 -110.43 214.56
N GLU A 404 -10.33 -111.18 215.15
CA GLU A 404 -10.80 -110.93 216.52
C GLU A 404 -9.69 -111.08 217.57
N LEU A 405 -8.70 -111.95 217.35
CA LEU A 405 -7.50 -112.00 218.19
C LEU A 405 -6.62 -110.75 217.96
N LEU A 406 -6.35 -110.40 216.70
CA LEU A 406 -5.60 -109.19 216.33
C LEU A 406 -6.32 -107.87 216.69
N ILE A 407 -7.64 -107.85 216.85
CA ILE A 407 -8.42 -106.68 217.28
C ILE A 407 -8.20 -106.40 218.77
N ARG A 408 -7.98 -107.45 219.59
CA ARG A 408 -7.54 -107.26 220.99
C ARG A 408 -6.14 -106.66 221.06
N GLU A 409 -5.27 -106.98 220.10
CA GLU A 409 -3.93 -106.38 219.99
C GLU A 409 -3.98 -104.95 219.39
N ARG A 410 -4.83 -104.70 218.39
CA ARG A 410 -5.06 -103.37 217.80
C ARG A 410 -5.66 -102.38 218.82
N GLN A 411 -6.56 -102.82 219.70
CA GLN A 411 -7.09 -101.96 220.76
C GLN A 411 -6.02 -101.53 221.78
N ALA A 412 -4.90 -102.26 221.91
CA ALA A 412 -3.75 -101.78 222.67
C ALA A 412 -3.02 -100.64 221.94
N VAL A 413 -2.87 -100.72 220.61
CA VAL A 413 -2.20 -99.72 219.77
C VAL A 413 -3.08 -98.47 219.52
N GLU A 414 -4.41 -98.60 219.45
CA GLU A 414 -5.29 -97.44 219.26
C GLU A 414 -5.39 -96.54 220.50
N ASN A 415 -5.05 -97.07 221.69
CA ASN A 415 -4.82 -96.25 222.88
C ASN A 415 -3.55 -95.39 222.79
N GLU A 416 -2.63 -95.69 221.88
CA GLU A 416 -1.46 -94.83 221.60
C GLU A 416 -1.84 -93.74 220.58
N ILE A 417 -2.69 -94.06 219.58
CA ILE A 417 -3.08 -93.14 218.50
C ILE A 417 -4.09 -92.07 218.96
N SER A 418 -4.90 -92.37 219.98
CA SER A 418 -5.78 -91.37 220.63
C SER A 418 -5.01 -90.18 221.23
N THR A 419 -3.70 -90.33 221.48
CA THR A 419 -2.83 -89.25 221.96
C THR A 419 -2.33 -88.31 220.85
N ALA A 420 -2.29 -88.76 219.58
CA ALA A 420 -1.58 -88.06 218.51
C ALA A 420 -2.46 -87.16 217.61
N ARG A 421 -3.79 -87.35 217.58
CA ARG A 421 -4.71 -86.56 216.74
C ARG A 421 -5.50 -85.49 217.48
N HIS A 422 -5.17 -85.24 218.74
CA HIS A 422 -5.73 -84.13 219.51
C HIS A 422 -5.16 -82.75 219.09
N GLU A 423 -4.14 -82.70 218.22
CA GLU A 423 -3.30 -81.50 218.03
C GLU A 423 -3.43 -80.77 216.67
N GLN A 424 -4.19 -81.27 215.68
CA GLN A 424 -4.42 -80.59 214.38
C GLN A 424 -5.82 -80.95 213.79
N MET A 425 -6.93 -80.20 213.90
CA MET A 425 -7.18 -78.75 213.99
C MET A 425 -6.63 -77.97 212.76
N ASN A 426 -7.34 -77.16 211.97
CA ASN A 426 -8.74 -76.95 211.48
C ASN A 426 -8.77 -75.56 210.73
N MET A 427 -9.78 -75.29 209.86
CA MET A 427 -10.28 -73.94 209.40
C MET A 427 -9.62 -73.16 208.21
N SER A 428 -10.28 -72.24 207.42
CA SER A 428 -11.71 -71.94 207.07
C SER A 428 -11.92 -70.90 205.89
N GLU A 429 -13.17 -70.75 205.44
CA GLU A 429 -13.93 -69.59 204.82
C GLU A 429 -13.27 -68.42 204.06
N VAL A 430 -13.49 -68.28 202.72
CA VAL A 430 -13.25 -67.03 201.94
C VAL A 430 -14.30 -66.69 200.85
N ALA A 431 -15.03 -67.65 200.29
CA ALA A 431 -15.65 -67.53 198.95
C ALA A 431 -16.80 -66.49 198.73
N GLN A 432 -17.35 -65.84 199.76
CA GLN A 432 -18.60 -65.08 199.64
C GLN A 432 -18.48 -63.54 199.46
N SER A 433 -17.28 -62.94 199.49
CA SER A 433 -17.14 -61.47 199.42
C SER A 433 -16.98 -60.89 198.00
N LEU A 434 -16.60 -61.70 197.01
CA LEU A 434 -16.12 -61.23 195.70
C LEU A 434 -17.17 -60.49 194.84
N ALA A 435 -18.44 -60.92 194.91
CA ALA A 435 -19.47 -60.55 193.92
C ALA A 435 -19.93 -59.08 193.94
N LYS A 436 -19.49 -58.25 194.89
CA LYS A 436 -19.92 -56.84 195.00
C LYS A 436 -18.98 -55.83 194.33
N GLN A 437 -17.74 -56.21 194.00
CA GLN A 437 -16.77 -55.29 193.38
C GLN A 437 -16.98 -55.13 191.86
N GLU A 438 -17.59 -56.12 191.20
CA GLU A 438 -17.74 -56.21 189.75
C GLU A 438 -18.45 -54.99 189.12
N LYS A 439 -19.55 -54.52 189.71
CA LYS A 439 -20.33 -53.39 189.17
C LYS A 439 -19.59 -52.05 189.15
N TYR A 440 -18.57 -51.85 189.98
CA TYR A 440 -17.76 -50.63 189.97
C TYR A 440 -16.76 -50.60 188.79
N ILE A 441 -16.37 -51.77 188.29
CA ILE A 441 -15.39 -51.90 187.20
C ILE A 441 -16.01 -51.48 185.86
N LEU A 442 -17.29 -51.80 185.62
CA LEU A 442 -17.99 -51.54 184.35
C LEU A 442 -18.06 -50.05 183.97
N ALA A 443 -18.31 -49.14 184.93
CA ALA A 443 -18.33 -47.71 184.64
C ALA A 443 -16.95 -47.19 184.18
N LYS A 444 -15.87 -47.80 184.69
CA LYS A 444 -14.48 -47.44 184.37
C LYS A 444 -14.01 -47.98 183.02
N ILE A 445 -14.74 -48.92 182.43
CA ILE A 445 -14.49 -49.47 181.09
C ILE A 445 -14.96 -48.47 180.02
N HIS A 446 -16.11 -47.83 180.20
CA HIS A 446 -16.69 -46.96 179.17
C HIS A 446 -15.86 -45.68 178.91
N ASP A 447 -15.31 -45.07 179.95
CA ASP A 447 -14.34 -43.95 179.79
C ASP A 447 -13.07 -44.38 179.03
N LYS A 448 -12.64 -45.64 179.19
CA LYS A 448 -11.49 -46.21 178.49
C LYS A 448 -11.78 -46.57 177.03
N GLU A 449 -13.04 -46.85 176.67
CA GLU A 449 -13.45 -47.06 175.29
C GLU A 449 -13.37 -45.75 174.46
N ILE A 450 -13.66 -44.59 175.08
CA ILE A 450 -13.54 -43.28 174.42
C ILE A 450 -12.06 -42.90 174.20
N GLU A 451 -11.17 -43.14 175.18
CA GLU A 451 -9.73 -43.00 174.96
C GLU A 451 -9.21 -43.95 173.86
N SER A 452 -9.69 -45.20 173.85
CA SER A 452 -9.36 -46.19 172.81
C SER A 452 -9.75 -45.71 171.41
N ALA A 453 -10.93 -45.11 171.24
CA ALA A 453 -11.39 -44.57 169.96
C ALA A 453 -10.53 -43.40 169.43
N ASN A 454 -9.99 -42.55 170.32
CA ASN A 454 -9.06 -41.50 169.93
C ASN A 454 -7.70 -42.08 169.52
N ILE A 455 -7.18 -43.04 170.29
CA ILE A 455 -5.93 -43.75 169.97
C ILE A 455 -6.04 -44.49 168.64
N LEU A 456 -7.19 -45.09 168.32
CA LEU A 456 -7.43 -45.75 167.03
C LEU A 456 -7.39 -44.78 165.83
N ASN A 457 -7.86 -43.54 165.99
CA ASN A 457 -7.72 -42.51 164.95
C ASN A 457 -6.27 -42.02 164.79
N GLU A 458 -5.51 -41.92 165.89
CA GLU A 458 -4.08 -41.60 165.87
C GLU A 458 -3.29 -42.73 165.17
N ILE A 459 -3.60 -43.99 165.47
CA ILE A 459 -3.04 -45.19 164.82
C ILE A 459 -3.37 -45.19 163.33
N ALA A 460 -4.62 -44.94 162.93
CA ALA A 460 -4.99 -44.89 161.51
C ALA A 460 -4.21 -43.81 160.73
N ARG A 461 -3.86 -42.69 161.37
CA ARG A 461 -3.00 -41.65 160.79
C ARG A 461 -1.55 -42.13 160.64
N LEU A 462 -1.00 -42.72 161.70
CA LEU A 462 0.35 -43.28 161.69
C LEU A 462 0.49 -44.46 160.72
N ASP A 463 -0.57 -45.23 160.50
CA ASP A 463 -0.61 -46.30 159.49
C ASP A 463 -0.62 -45.76 158.06
N ILE A 464 -1.27 -44.62 157.80
CA ILE A 464 -1.18 -43.95 156.49
C ILE A 464 0.25 -43.43 156.25
N ASP A 465 0.88 -42.83 157.25
CA ASP A 465 2.28 -42.37 157.14
C ASP A 465 3.27 -43.54 157.04
N ARG A 466 3.00 -44.66 157.74
CA ARG A 466 3.74 -45.93 157.60
C ARG A 466 3.57 -46.53 156.21
N LEU A 467 2.36 -46.53 155.64
CA LEU A 467 2.10 -47.04 154.29
C LEU A 467 2.74 -46.16 153.22
N ASN A 468 2.74 -44.83 153.38
CA ASN A 468 3.47 -43.92 152.48
C ASN A 468 4.99 -44.16 152.54
N THR A 469 5.56 -44.33 153.73
CA THR A 469 7.00 -44.62 153.88
C THR A 469 7.37 -46.04 153.43
N GLN A 470 6.49 -47.03 153.61
CA GLN A 470 6.65 -48.38 153.04
C GLN A 470 6.53 -48.38 151.52
N ALA A 471 5.59 -47.64 150.93
CA ALA A 471 5.47 -47.50 149.48
C ALA A 471 6.72 -46.82 148.87
N HIS A 472 7.25 -45.80 149.54
CA HIS A 472 8.51 -45.16 149.13
C HIS A 472 9.71 -46.10 149.26
N ASN A 473 9.79 -46.91 150.32
CA ASN A 473 10.83 -47.92 150.47
C ASN A 473 10.71 -49.06 149.44
N LEU A 474 9.49 -49.53 149.14
CA LEU A 474 9.25 -50.52 148.08
C LEU A 474 9.66 -49.97 146.70
N GLN A 475 9.36 -48.71 146.38
CA GLN A 475 9.84 -48.06 145.15
C GLN A 475 11.37 -47.90 145.10
N LEU A 476 12.04 -47.77 146.26
CA LEU A 476 13.50 -47.76 146.36
C LEU A 476 14.08 -49.17 146.25
N GLU A 477 13.43 -50.20 146.80
CA GLU A 477 13.81 -51.60 146.65
C GLU A 477 13.57 -52.11 145.23
N GLU A 478 12.48 -51.73 144.57
CA GLU A 478 12.24 -52.00 143.14
C GLU A 478 13.34 -51.37 142.28
N LYS A 479 13.63 -50.07 142.45
CA LYS A 479 14.73 -49.41 141.73
C LYS A 479 16.10 -50.02 142.05
N LEU A 480 16.36 -50.40 143.29
CA LEU A 480 17.60 -51.08 143.67
C LEU A 480 17.68 -52.47 143.01
N ASN A 481 16.57 -53.20 142.91
CA ASN A 481 16.51 -54.51 142.24
C ASN A 481 16.59 -54.37 140.72
N GLU A 482 16.04 -53.33 140.12
CA GLU A 482 16.21 -52.98 138.69
C GLU A 482 17.68 -52.65 138.40
N GLU A 483 18.31 -51.77 139.17
CA GLU A 483 19.73 -51.44 139.02
C GLU A 483 20.65 -52.64 139.32
N LEU A 484 20.29 -53.52 140.28
CA LEU A 484 20.99 -54.78 140.52
C LEU A 484 20.77 -55.82 139.42
N ALA A 485 19.63 -55.81 138.73
CA ALA A 485 19.37 -56.65 137.57
C ALA A 485 20.11 -56.14 136.33
N VAL A 486 20.19 -54.81 136.15
CA VAL A 486 21.03 -54.17 135.13
C VAL A 486 22.52 -54.42 135.41
N LEU A 487 22.97 -54.29 136.66
CA LEU A 487 24.34 -54.63 137.06
C LEU A 487 24.63 -56.12 136.86
N LYS A 488 23.74 -57.04 137.24
CA LYS A 488 23.92 -58.48 136.96
C LYS A 488 23.88 -58.80 135.46
N GLY A 489 23.10 -58.08 134.66
CA GLY A 489 23.11 -58.18 133.20
C GLY A 489 24.41 -57.64 132.59
N ALA A 490 24.93 -56.54 133.13
CA ALA A 490 26.23 -55.98 132.77
C ALA A 490 27.37 -56.91 133.21
N GLU A 491 27.33 -57.49 134.41
CA GLU A 491 28.31 -58.48 134.88
C GLU A 491 28.22 -59.80 134.11
N ALA A 492 27.02 -60.25 133.74
CA ALA A 492 26.85 -61.44 132.90
C ALA A 492 27.41 -61.21 131.50
N THR A 493 27.08 -60.07 130.87
CA THR A 493 27.65 -59.70 129.56
C THR A 493 29.14 -59.40 129.66
N ILE A 494 29.66 -58.82 130.74
CA ILE A 494 31.11 -58.65 130.97
C ILE A 494 31.78 -60.01 131.15
N ASN A 495 31.23 -60.94 131.94
CA ASN A 495 31.78 -62.29 132.07
C ASN A 495 31.72 -63.07 130.75
N GLU A 496 30.66 -62.90 129.96
CA GLU A 496 30.54 -63.46 128.62
C GLU A 496 31.57 -62.84 127.67
N LYS A 497 31.76 -61.51 127.69
CA LYS A 497 32.81 -60.82 126.93
C LYS A 497 34.22 -61.09 127.45
N GLU A 498 34.41 -61.39 128.73
CA GLU A 498 35.70 -61.77 129.32
C GLU A 498 36.06 -63.22 129.02
N THR A 499 35.09 -64.13 129.04
CA THR A 499 35.30 -65.53 128.62
C THR A 499 35.46 -65.61 127.11
N GLU A 500 34.71 -64.82 126.33
CA GLU A 500 34.98 -64.58 124.92
C GLU A 500 36.34 -63.92 124.69
N LEU A 501 36.78 -62.94 125.50
CA LEU A 501 38.10 -62.31 125.35
C LEU A 501 39.21 -63.27 125.72
N ARG A 502 39.08 -64.09 126.78
CA ARG A 502 40.06 -65.14 127.11
C ARG A 502 40.08 -66.20 126.02
N ARG A 503 38.92 -66.64 125.51
CA ARG A 503 38.81 -67.56 124.37
C ARG A 503 39.38 -66.95 123.08
N CYS A 504 39.17 -65.66 122.85
CA CYS A 504 39.71 -64.91 121.73
C CYS A 504 41.20 -64.64 121.91
N ILE A 505 41.74 -64.47 123.11
CA ILE A 505 43.18 -64.34 123.37
C ILE A 505 43.86 -65.69 123.17
N ASP A 506 43.30 -66.78 123.70
CA ASP A 506 43.74 -68.15 123.43
C ASP A 506 43.68 -68.49 121.93
N GLU A 507 42.58 -68.12 121.26
CA GLU A 507 42.44 -68.29 119.82
C GLU A 507 43.37 -67.35 119.06
N ILE A 508 43.61 -66.13 119.50
CA ILE A 508 44.55 -65.17 118.89
C ILE A 508 45.97 -65.65 119.09
N GLU A 509 46.35 -66.25 120.22
CA GLU A 509 47.70 -66.77 120.42
C GLU A 509 47.92 -68.02 119.55
N LYS A 510 46.96 -68.94 119.53
CA LYS A 510 46.95 -70.09 118.60
C LYS A 510 46.90 -69.65 117.12
N LYS A 511 46.12 -68.62 116.79
CA LYS A 511 46.04 -68.02 115.45
C LYS A 511 47.26 -67.17 115.13
N THR A 512 47.97 -66.56 116.08
CA THR A 512 49.19 -65.77 115.85
C THR A 512 50.38 -66.68 115.65
N ILE A 513 50.44 -67.82 116.36
CA ILE A 513 51.40 -68.89 116.06
C ILE A 513 51.09 -69.52 114.68
N ARG A 514 49.80 -69.77 114.37
CA ARG A 514 49.38 -70.29 113.06
C ARG A 514 49.54 -69.26 111.93
N VAL A 515 49.39 -67.97 112.18
CA VAL A 515 49.62 -66.86 111.22
C VAL A 515 51.11 -66.56 111.11
N ALA A 516 51.93 -66.71 112.15
CA ALA A 516 53.39 -66.64 112.00
C ALA A 516 53.92 -67.84 111.19
N LYS A 517 53.27 -69.01 111.29
CA LYS A 517 53.57 -70.17 110.44
C LYS A 517 53.05 -69.98 109.01
N LEU A 518 51.78 -69.61 108.86
CA LEU A 518 51.15 -69.34 107.56
C LEU A 518 51.75 -68.12 106.86
N ASN A 519 52.25 -67.09 107.53
CA ASN A 519 52.97 -65.97 106.91
C ASN A 519 54.39 -66.38 106.49
N ARG A 520 55.02 -67.35 107.16
CA ARG A 520 56.28 -67.94 106.68
C ARG A 520 56.08 -68.89 105.50
N GLU A 521 54.90 -69.50 105.39
CA GLU A 521 54.49 -70.33 104.24
C GLU A 521 53.96 -69.44 103.09
N TYR A 522 53.25 -68.36 103.38
CA TYR A 522 52.69 -67.38 102.45
C TYR A 522 53.78 -66.48 101.87
N ASN A 523 54.69 -65.92 102.68
CA ASN A 523 55.83 -65.16 102.15
C ASN A 523 56.71 -66.03 101.23
N LYS A 524 56.81 -67.34 101.49
CA LYS A 524 57.46 -68.30 100.57
C LYS A 524 56.69 -68.58 99.28
N MET A 525 55.36 -68.40 99.27
CA MET A 525 54.51 -68.53 98.08
C MET A 525 54.33 -67.21 97.33
N VAL A 526 54.61 -66.07 97.99
CA VAL A 526 54.57 -64.70 97.45
C VAL A 526 55.94 -64.26 96.91
N GLU A 527 57.05 -64.79 97.41
CA GLU A 527 58.36 -64.68 96.73
C GLU A 527 58.35 -65.35 95.33
N ASP A 528 57.46 -66.32 95.10
CA ASP A 528 57.32 -67.08 93.84
C ASP A 528 56.16 -66.59 92.94
N CYS A 529 55.36 -65.60 93.36
CA CYS A 529 54.19 -65.09 92.61
C CYS A 529 54.18 -63.55 92.55
N GLU A 530 54.61 -62.97 91.43
CA GLU A 530 54.38 -61.55 91.12
C GLU A 530 52.91 -61.30 90.68
N ASP A 531 52.41 -60.11 91.04
CA ASP A 531 51.15 -59.44 90.68
C ASP A 531 49.80 -59.76 91.39
N GLU A 532 49.22 -58.66 91.89
CA GLU A 532 47.84 -58.37 92.39
C GLU A 532 47.19 -59.28 93.48
N GLU A 533 47.11 -58.74 94.71
CA GLU A 533 46.32 -59.29 95.82
C GLU A 533 44.80 -59.36 95.54
N PRO A 534 44.11 -60.42 96.01
CA PRO A 534 42.65 -60.53 95.91
C PRO A 534 41.92 -59.67 96.95
N LEU A 535 41.33 -58.55 96.51
CA LEU A 535 40.55 -57.61 97.33
C LEU A 535 39.42 -58.24 98.16
N GLY A 536 39.22 -57.73 99.38
CA GLY A 536 38.12 -58.14 100.25
C GLY A 536 36.74 -57.59 99.84
N PRO A 537 35.61 -58.11 100.38
CA PRO A 537 34.26 -57.76 99.92
C PRO A 537 33.88 -56.28 100.00
N LEU A 538 34.34 -55.57 101.04
CA LEU A 538 34.08 -54.12 101.20
C LEU A 538 34.96 -53.27 100.27
N GLU A 539 36.18 -53.70 99.97
CA GLU A 539 37.02 -53.05 98.96
C GLU A 539 36.50 -53.35 97.56
N ALA A 540 35.93 -54.53 97.34
CA ALA A 540 35.23 -54.87 96.11
C ALA A 540 33.98 -54.00 95.90
N THR A 541 33.18 -53.72 96.94
CA THR A 541 32.04 -52.78 96.82
C THR A 541 32.50 -51.34 96.63
N ILE A 542 33.54 -50.87 97.34
CA ILE A 542 34.12 -49.53 97.13
C ILE A 542 34.71 -49.40 95.72
N LYS A 543 35.45 -50.40 95.22
CA LYS A 543 36.02 -50.42 93.86
C LYS A 543 34.94 -50.56 92.79
N ASN A 544 33.80 -51.21 93.09
CA ASN A 544 32.66 -51.27 92.17
C ASN A 544 31.88 -49.94 92.14
N LEU A 545 31.62 -49.32 93.29
CA LEU A 545 31.03 -47.98 93.39
C LEU A 545 31.93 -46.92 92.73
N SER A 546 33.24 -46.98 92.96
CA SER A 546 34.21 -46.10 92.28
C SER A 546 34.19 -46.33 90.76
N LYS A 547 34.20 -47.59 90.30
CA LYS A 547 34.00 -47.93 88.88
C LYS A 547 32.64 -47.49 88.33
N GLN A 548 31.62 -47.32 89.16
CA GLN A 548 30.30 -46.84 88.75
C GLN A 548 30.29 -45.31 88.63
N VAL A 549 30.89 -44.60 89.60
CA VAL A 549 31.16 -43.15 89.52
C VAL A 549 32.09 -42.80 88.35
N ASP A 550 33.10 -43.62 88.06
CA ASP A 550 33.98 -43.46 86.90
C ASP A 550 33.22 -43.67 85.59
N ARG A 551 32.33 -44.68 85.52
CA ARG A 551 31.44 -44.88 84.36
C ARG A 551 30.50 -43.70 84.18
N GLU A 552 29.75 -43.31 85.20
CA GLU A 552 28.81 -42.17 85.16
C GLU A 552 29.54 -40.87 84.82
N SER A 553 30.73 -40.62 85.38
CA SER A 553 31.53 -39.43 85.01
C SER A 553 32.09 -39.50 83.60
N SER A 554 32.37 -40.69 83.05
CA SER A 554 32.77 -40.87 81.65
C SER A 554 31.59 -40.68 80.69
N GLU A 555 30.39 -41.06 81.12
CA GLU A 555 29.12 -40.93 80.40
C GLU A 555 28.63 -39.48 80.41
N ILE A 556 28.72 -38.78 81.54
CA ILE A 556 28.53 -37.32 81.62
C ILE A 556 29.53 -36.60 80.70
N ARG A 557 30.81 -37.02 80.68
CA ARG A 557 31.82 -36.47 79.75
C ARG A 557 31.57 -36.85 78.28
N SER A 558 30.83 -37.92 77.98
CA SER A 558 30.42 -38.25 76.60
C SER A 558 29.20 -37.42 76.18
N LEU A 559 28.19 -37.31 77.05
CA LEU A 559 27.00 -36.48 76.86
C LEU A 559 27.33 -34.98 76.76
N GLN A 560 28.30 -34.47 77.52
CA GLN A 560 28.80 -33.10 77.38
C GLN A 560 29.49 -32.88 76.02
N ARG A 561 30.27 -33.83 75.52
CA ARG A 561 30.86 -33.76 74.17
C ARG A 561 29.78 -33.82 73.10
N GLU A 562 28.82 -34.73 73.22
CA GLU A 562 27.71 -34.84 72.27
C GLU A 562 26.83 -33.58 72.27
N TRP A 563 26.55 -33.01 73.45
CA TRP A 563 25.87 -31.72 73.58
C TRP A 563 26.65 -30.58 72.91
N LEU A 564 27.97 -30.49 73.11
CA LEU A 564 28.81 -29.50 72.42
C LEU A 564 28.80 -29.70 70.90
N THR A 565 28.83 -30.94 70.40
CA THR A 565 28.71 -31.25 68.97
C THR A 565 27.36 -30.80 68.43
N ARG A 566 26.25 -31.21 69.07
CA ARG A 566 24.88 -30.82 68.68
C ARG A 566 24.67 -29.30 68.77
N GLN A 567 25.25 -28.63 69.75
CA GLN A 567 25.21 -27.16 69.89
C GLN A 567 26.02 -26.47 68.77
N THR A 568 27.16 -27.04 68.39
CA THR A 568 27.97 -26.54 67.26
C THR A 568 27.24 -26.75 65.93
N GLU A 569 26.57 -27.89 65.75
CA GLU A 569 25.69 -28.16 64.61
C GLU A 569 24.48 -27.23 64.57
N LEU A 570 23.85 -26.94 65.72
CA LEU A 570 22.76 -25.96 65.84
C LEU A 570 23.23 -24.55 65.46
N ILE A 571 24.40 -24.11 65.92
CA ILE A 571 24.98 -22.81 65.54
C ILE A 571 25.31 -22.79 64.04
N ASN A 572 25.88 -23.87 63.49
CA ASN A 572 26.22 -23.97 62.08
C ASN A 572 24.99 -24.02 61.17
N THR A 573 23.93 -24.73 61.56
CA THR A 573 22.64 -24.74 60.85
C THR A 573 21.97 -23.36 60.95
N THR A 574 21.92 -22.75 62.13
CA THR A 574 21.40 -21.37 62.30
C THR A 574 22.14 -20.36 61.42
N ARG A 575 23.48 -20.42 61.36
CA ARG A 575 24.29 -19.59 60.45
C ARG A 575 23.95 -19.84 58.99
N LYS A 576 23.83 -21.12 58.56
CA LYS A 576 23.39 -21.47 57.20
C LYS A 576 22.01 -20.89 56.89
N THR A 577 21.03 -21.05 57.79
CA THR A 577 19.68 -20.50 57.65
C THR A 577 19.72 -18.98 57.49
N ASN A 578 20.50 -18.26 58.31
CA ASN A 578 20.65 -16.80 58.17
C ASN A 578 21.24 -16.42 56.80
N THR A 579 22.30 -17.11 56.33
CA THR A 579 22.86 -16.83 55.00
C THR A 579 21.93 -17.19 53.84
N LEU A 580 21.00 -18.14 54.03
CA LEU A 580 19.94 -18.44 53.07
C LEU A 580 18.86 -17.35 53.10
N GLN A 581 18.46 -16.88 54.29
CA GLN A 581 17.52 -15.77 54.48
C GLN A 581 18.03 -14.48 53.82
N GLU A 582 19.32 -14.15 53.98
CA GLU A 582 19.97 -13.02 53.31
C GLU A 582 19.90 -13.17 51.79
N LYS A 583 20.28 -14.34 51.24
CA LYS A 583 20.21 -14.62 49.79
C LYS A 583 18.79 -14.60 49.24
N ASP A 584 17.80 -15.03 50.01
CA ASP A 584 16.39 -14.97 49.63
C ASP A 584 15.86 -13.53 49.63
N SER A 585 16.27 -12.71 50.62
CA SER A 585 15.98 -11.28 50.62
C SER A 585 16.62 -10.54 49.44
N GLU A 586 17.87 -10.89 49.09
CA GLU A 586 18.57 -10.33 47.93
C GLU A 586 17.90 -10.77 46.62
N SER A 587 17.53 -12.05 46.51
CA SER A 587 16.81 -12.60 45.36
C SER A 587 15.45 -11.93 45.19
N THR A 588 14.72 -11.71 46.28
CA THR A 588 13.45 -10.97 46.30
C THR A 588 13.62 -9.52 45.83
N ALA A 589 14.67 -8.82 46.29
CA ALA A 589 14.98 -7.47 45.83
C ALA A 589 15.34 -7.44 44.33
N ARG A 590 16.19 -8.36 43.86
CA ARG A 590 16.52 -8.53 42.42
C ARG A 590 15.28 -8.80 41.58
N LEU A 591 14.37 -9.65 42.06
CA LEU A 591 13.10 -10.00 41.41
C LEU A 591 12.14 -8.78 41.37
N GLY A 592 12.13 -7.96 42.42
CA GLY A 592 11.45 -6.66 42.43
C GLY A 592 11.97 -5.70 41.35
N VAL A 593 13.29 -5.53 41.25
CA VAL A 593 13.92 -4.69 40.20
C VAL A 593 13.62 -5.24 38.80
N LEU A 594 13.66 -6.57 38.61
CA LEU A 594 13.32 -7.19 37.33
C LEU A 594 11.84 -7.01 36.97
N ARG A 595 10.91 -7.10 37.93
CA ARG A 595 9.49 -6.78 37.71
C ARG A 595 9.27 -5.32 37.34
N GLN A 596 9.99 -4.39 37.96
CA GLN A 596 9.90 -2.97 37.61
C GLN A 596 10.47 -2.68 36.21
N LYS A 597 11.59 -3.33 35.82
CA LYS A 597 12.12 -3.28 34.46
C LYS A 597 11.15 -3.89 33.43
N LEU A 598 10.52 -5.02 33.75
CA LEU A 598 9.49 -5.65 32.91
C LEU A 598 8.29 -4.71 32.71
N LEU A 599 7.81 -4.07 33.78
CA LEU A 599 6.70 -3.10 33.71
C LEU A 599 7.05 -1.92 32.80
N ARG A 600 8.26 -1.36 32.95
CA ARG A 600 8.75 -0.27 32.09
C ARG A 600 8.87 -0.70 30.63
N LEU A 601 9.42 -1.89 30.36
CA LEU A 601 9.52 -2.42 28.99
C LEU A 601 8.15 -2.70 28.37
N ASN A 602 7.16 -3.15 29.15
CA ASN A 602 5.77 -3.28 28.67
C ASN A 602 5.12 -1.92 28.38
N GLN A 603 5.40 -0.88 29.18
CA GLN A 603 4.96 0.48 28.90
C GLN A 603 5.59 1.03 27.62
N GLU A 604 6.91 0.88 27.46
CA GLU A 604 7.64 1.26 26.24
C GLU A 604 7.15 0.48 25.01
N ASN A 605 6.84 -0.82 25.15
CA ASN A 605 6.21 -1.61 24.09
C ASN A 605 4.82 -1.09 23.72
N HIS A 606 3.95 -0.77 24.69
CA HIS A 606 2.62 -0.23 24.38
C HIS A 606 2.67 1.17 23.76
N THR A 607 3.62 2.03 24.15
CA THR A 607 3.83 3.31 23.45
C THR A 607 4.28 3.06 22.01
N ASN A 608 5.26 2.17 21.79
CA ASN A 608 5.74 1.79 20.46
C ASN A 608 4.63 1.16 19.60
N GLU A 609 3.75 0.31 20.16
CA GLU A 609 2.59 -0.24 19.46
C GLU A 609 1.59 0.85 19.06
N SER A 610 1.40 1.87 19.91
CA SER A 610 0.50 2.99 19.62
C SER A 610 1.06 3.90 18.51
N GLU A 611 2.37 4.15 18.54
CA GLU A 611 3.09 4.88 17.49
C GLU A 611 3.10 4.11 16.18
N PHE A 612 3.36 2.80 16.22
CA PHE A 612 3.28 1.93 15.04
C PHE A 612 1.89 1.94 14.42
N LYS A 613 0.81 1.82 15.22
CA LYS A 613 -0.57 1.97 14.74
C LYS A 613 -0.81 3.35 14.14
N SER A 614 -0.31 4.44 14.75
CA SER A 614 -0.41 5.80 14.20
C SER A 614 0.29 5.93 12.84
N ILE A 615 1.51 5.37 12.71
CA ILE A 615 2.27 5.32 11.45
C ILE A 615 1.53 4.48 10.42
N GLU A 616 0.96 3.34 10.81
CA GLU A 616 0.19 2.46 9.92
C GLU A 616 -1.10 3.15 9.41
N TYR A 617 -1.83 3.88 10.27
CA TYR A 617 -2.96 4.71 9.84
C TYR A 617 -2.53 5.83 8.89
N LYS A 618 -1.42 6.53 9.16
CA LYS A 618 -0.85 7.53 8.25
C LYS A 618 -0.43 6.92 6.92
N SER A 619 0.17 5.72 6.94
CA SER A 619 0.57 4.98 5.74
C SER A 619 -0.64 4.56 4.91
N ARG A 620 -1.71 4.05 5.54
CA ARG A 620 -3.00 3.79 4.86
C ARG A 620 -3.57 5.06 4.25
N GLY A 621 -3.52 6.18 4.96
CA GLY A 621 -3.91 7.51 4.44
C GLY A 621 -3.12 7.90 3.18
N LEU A 622 -1.79 7.80 3.23
CA LEU A 622 -0.92 8.05 2.08
C LEU A 622 -1.18 7.07 0.91
N HIS A 623 -1.53 5.82 1.19
CA HIS A 623 -1.95 4.87 0.15
C HIS A 623 -3.29 5.28 -0.49
N THR A 624 -4.27 5.74 0.30
CA THR A 624 -5.55 6.24 -0.24
C THR A 624 -5.37 7.53 -1.05
N ASP A 625 -4.48 8.42 -0.61
CA ASP A 625 -4.12 9.62 -1.36
C ASP A 625 -3.34 9.29 -2.64
N MET A 626 -2.45 8.28 -2.60
CA MET A 626 -1.75 7.77 -3.79
C MET A 626 -2.71 7.17 -4.80
N THR A 627 -3.69 6.35 -4.39
CA THR A 627 -4.73 5.86 -5.32
C THR A 627 -5.56 7.01 -5.89
N ARG A 628 -5.96 7.97 -5.06
CA ARG A 628 -6.72 9.15 -5.51
C ARG A 628 -5.92 10.01 -6.49
N LEU A 629 -4.62 10.18 -6.27
CA LEU A 629 -3.72 10.88 -7.19
C LEU A 629 -3.57 10.11 -8.51
N ASN A 630 -3.44 8.78 -8.46
CA ASN A 630 -3.40 7.94 -9.67
C ASN A 630 -4.71 8.03 -10.46
N ASP A 631 -5.87 8.00 -9.79
CA ASP A 631 -7.18 8.21 -10.42
C ASP A 631 -7.29 9.59 -11.08
N LEU A 632 -6.80 10.65 -10.40
CA LEU A 632 -6.76 12.01 -10.96
C LEU A 632 -5.76 12.15 -12.12
N ILE A 633 -4.64 11.43 -12.09
CA ILE A 633 -3.68 11.36 -13.19
C ILE A 633 -4.30 10.66 -14.40
N GLU A 634 -4.99 9.53 -14.17
CA GLU A 634 -5.69 8.78 -15.21
C GLU A 634 -6.86 9.58 -15.82
N GLN A 635 -7.67 10.26 -14.99
CA GLN A 635 -8.70 11.18 -15.46
C GLN A 635 -8.10 12.34 -16.29
N ASN A 636 -6.97 12.90 -15.87
CA ASN A 636 -6.29 13.94 -16.64
C ASN A 636 -5.66 13.39 -17.94
N ARG A 637 -5.15 12.15 -17.95
CA ARG A 637 -4.68 11.49 -19.18
C ARG A 637 -5.82 11.28 -20.16
N ARG A 638 -6.97 10.78 -19.70
CA ARG A 638 -8.18 10.64 -20.53
C ARG A 638 -8.64 11.97 -21.10
N ARG A 639 -8.75 13.01 -20.27
CA ARG A 639 -9.08 14.37 -20.73
C ARG A 639 -8.08 14.92 -21.74
N ARG A 640 -6.77 14.69 -21.55
CA ARG A 640 -5.75 15.09 -22.53
C ARG A 640 -5.93 14.35 -23.85
N ALA A 641 -6.11 13.03 -23.82
CA ALA A 641 -6.38 12.24 -25.02
C ALA A 641 -7.68 12.66 -25.73
N GLU A 642 -8.74 13.00 -24.98
CA GLU A 642 -9.98 13.58 -25.55
C GLU A 642 -9.73 14.93 -26.23
N TRP A 643 -8.89 15.80 -25.66
CA TRP A 643 -8.53 17.08 -26.26
C TRP A 643 -7.59 16.91 -27.47
N GLU A 644 -6.60 16.02 -27.40
CA GLU A 644 -5.71 15.66 -28.51
C GLU A 644 -6.52 15.08 -29.69
N ASN A 645 -7.47 14.19 -29.41
CA ASN A 645 -8.40 13.66 -30.42
C ASN A 645 -9.28 14.77 -31.02
N LYS A 646 -9.83 15.68 -30.21
CA LYS A 646 -10.61 16.84 -30.73
C LYS A 646 -9.75 17.76 -31.59
N ILE A 647 -8.51 18.03 -31.19
CA ILE A 647 -7.58 18.85 -31.98
C ILE A 647 -7.26 18.15 -33.31
N ALA A 648 -7.04 16.83 -33.30
CA ALA A 648 -6.81 16.05 -34.52
C ALA A 648 -8.03 16.03 -35.45
N VAL A 649 -9.25 15.84 -34.91
CA VAL A 649 -10.49 15.91 -35.69
C VAL A 649 -10.69 17.30 -36.29
N ASN A 650 -10.56 18.36 -35.48
CA ASN A 650 -10.68 19.73 -35.98
C ASN A 650 -9.60 20.06 -37.03
N ALA A 651 -8.38 19.55 -36.89
CA ALA A 651 -7.33 19.71 -37.90
C ALA A 651 -7.69 19.01 -39.22
N MET A 652 -8.22 17.78 -39.17
CA MET A 652 -8.75 17.09 -40.36
C MET A 652 -9.95 17.83 -40.98
N GLU A 653 -10.83 18.43 -40.17
CA GLU A 653 -11.93 19.25 -40.65
C GLU A 653 -11.43 20.51 -41.34
N PHE A 654 -10.45 21.23 -40.77
CA PHE A 654 -9.82 22.40 -41.41
C PHE A 654 -9.04 22.04 -42.68
N GLU A 655 -8.30 20.93 -42.72
CA GLU A 655 -7.64 20.44 -43.94
C GLU A 655 -8.67 20.11 -45.04
N ARG A 656 -9.80 19.50 -44.66
CA ARG A 656 -10.91 19.19 -45.57
C ARG A 656 -11.59 20.46 -46.08
N GLU A 657 -11.84 21.44 -45.22
CA GLU A 657 -12.39 22.75 -45.59
C GLU A 657 -11.45 23.53 -46.50
N LEU A 658 -10.14 23.51 -46.22
CA LEU A 658 -9.12 24.14 -47.06
C LEU A 658 -9.05 23.46 -48.43
N SER A 659 -9.09 22.13 -48.51
CA SER A 659 -9.17 21.41 -49.78
C SER A 659 -10.47 21.69 -50.55
N GLU A 660 -11.60 21.86 -49.85
CA GLU A 660 -12.85 22.31 -50.49
C GLU A 660 -12.73 23.74 -51.05
N LEU A 661 -12.10 24.65 -50.31
CA LEU A 661 -11.86 26.03 -50.76
C LEU A 661 -10.89 26.06 -51.96
N ASP A 662 -9.81 25.29 -51.94
CA ASP A 662 -8.89 25.13 -53.07
C ASP A 662 -9.62 24.58 -54.31
N GLN A 663 -10.45 23.54 -54.14
CA GLN A 663 -11.29 23.02 -55.23
C GLN A 663 -12.30 24.05 -55.75
N ARG A 664 -12.82 24.93 -54.89
CA ARG A 664 -13.70 26.04 -55.31
C ARG A 664 -12.90 27.11 -56.06
N SER A 665 -11.68 27.45 -55.62
CA SER A 665 -10.77 28.35 -56.33
C SER A 665 -10.45 27.82 -57.73
N ILE A 666 -9.99 26.57 -57.84
CA ILE A 666 -9.66 25.92 -59.12
C ILE A 666 -10.88 25.92 -60.08
N LYS A 667 -12.10 25.76 -59.56
CA LYS A 667 -13.33 25.86 -60.36
C LYS A 667 -13.59 27.30 -60.84
N LEU A 668 -13.39 28.30 -59.99
CA LEU A 668 -13.53 29.72 -60.35
C LEU A 668 -12.45 30.16 -61.35
N ASP A 669 -11.20 29.73 -61.16
CA ASP A 669 -10.09 29.96 -62.11
C ASP A 669 -10.38 29.32 -63.47
N GLY A 670 -10.93 28.09 -63.47
CA GLY A 670 -11.40 27.43 -64.68
C GLY A 670 -12.52 28.19 -65.40
N GLN A 671 -13.52 28.69 -64.66
CA GLN A 671 -14.58 29.55 -65.20
C GLN A 671 -14.03 30.88 -65.74
N MET A 672 -13.07 31.50 -65.04
CA MET A 672 -12.38 32.70 -65.51
C MET A 672 -11.60 32.45 -66.81
N ALA A 673 -10.90 31.32 -66.93
CA ALA A 673 -10.21 30.92 -68.15
C ALA A 673 -11.17 30.67 -69.32
N GLU A 674 -12.33 30.05 -69.06
CA GLU A 674 -13.39 29.88 -70.06
C GLU A 674 -13.97 31.23 -70.52
N VAL A 675 -14.27 32.14 -69.59
CA VAL A 675 -14.74 33.50 -69.90
C VAL A 675 -13.69 34.29 -70.69
N GLN A 676 -12.41 34.18 -70.35
CA GLN A 676 -11.32 34.80 -71.12
C GLN A 676 -11.20 34.22 -72.53
N SER A 677 -11.32 32.90 -72.68
CA SER A 677 -11.34 32.21 -73.98
C SER A 677 -12.53 32.66 -74.84
N ASN A 678 -13.73 32.73 -74.26
CA ASN A 678 -14.92 33.17 -74.95
C ASN A 678 -14.85 34.66 -75.31
N ARG A 679 -14.29 35.52 -74.45
CA ARG A 679 -13.97 36.91 -74.77
C ARG A 679 -12.99 37.00 -75.95
N ALA A 680 -11.95 36.17 -75.99
CA ALA A 680 -10.99 36.16 -77.09
C ALA A 680 -11.62 35.71 -78.42
N LYS A 681 -12.50 34.70 -78.39
CA LYS A 681 -13.29 34.27 -79.58
C LYS A 681 -14.19 35.39 -80.07
N ILE A 682 -14.98 36.01 -79.19
CA ILE A 682 -15.87 37.13 -79.54
C ILE A 682 -15.08 38.31 -80.12
N LEU A 683 -13.89 38.63 -79.58
CA LEU A 683 -13.02 39.67 -80.14
C LEU A 683 -12.48 39.30 -81.54
N ALA A 684 -12.18 38.03 -81.80
CA ALA A 684 -11.82 37.56 -83.13
C ALA A 684 -13.01 37.64 -84.10
N GLU A 685 -14.20 37.18 -83.70
CA GLU A 685 -15.44 37.30 -84.48
C GLU A 685 -15.79 38.76 -84.79
N ILE A 686 -15.63 39.69 -83.83
CA ILE A 686 -15.81 41.13 -84.07
C ILE A 686 -14.80 41.63 -85.11
N LYS A 687 -13.52 41.25 -85.01
CA LYS A 687 -12.50 41.64 -85.98
C LYS A 687 -12.81 41.11 -87.39
N ASP A 688 -13.24 39.86 -87.51
CA ASP A 688 -13.64 39.25 -88.78
C ASP A 688 -14.88 39.94 -89.36
N ASN A 689 -15.84 40.33 -88.51
CA ASN A 689 -17.00 41.13 -88.91
C ASN A 689 -16.61 42.55 -89.36
N GLU A 690 -15.66 43.22 -88.70
CA GLU A 690 -15.10 44.50 -89.15
C GLU A 690 -14.40 44.38 -90.51
N GLU A 691 -13.67 43.28 -90.75
CA GLU A 691 -13.05 43.00 -92.05
C GLU A 691 -14.12 42.75 -93.14
N GLN A 692 -15.20 42.01 -92.82
CA GLN A 692 -16.34 41.85 -93.72
C GLN A 692 -17.04 43.18 -94.02
N ILE A 693 -17.28 44.04 -93.02
CA ILE A 693 -17.86 45.37 -93.22
C ILE A 693 -16.99 46.18 -94.19
N LYS A 694 -15.66 46.23 -93.99
CA LYS A 694 -14.71 46.91 -94.89
C LYS A 694 -14.73 46.35 -96.31
N VAL A 695 -15.00 45.05 -96.49
CA VAL A 695 -15.18 44.43 -97.81
C VAL A 695 -16.51 44.86 -98.45
N TRP A 696 -17.60 44.90 -97.69
CA TRP A 696 -18.91 45.37 -98.17
C TRP A 696 -18.91 46.86 -98.50
N GLU A 697 -18.26 47.70 -97.71
CA GLU A 697 -18.06 49.13 -98.00
C GLU A 697 -17.34 49.33 -99.33
N LYS A 698 -16.22 48.60 -99.56
CA LYS A 698 -15.51 48.62 -100.84
C LYS A 698 -16.39 48.13 -102.00
N LYS A 699 -17.21 47.10 -101.79
CA LYS A 699 -18.11 46.59 -102.82
C LYS A 699 -19.20 47.61 -103.18
N ILE A 700 -19.80 48.25 -102.19
CA ILE A 700 -20.78 49.35 -102.38
C ILE A 700 -20.12 50.53 -103.10
N GLN A 701 -18.87 50.86 -102.78
CA GLN A 701 -18.12 51.92 -103.45
C GLN A 701 -17.92 51.61 -104.95
N VAL A 702 -17.49 50.39 -105.29
CA VAL A 702 -17.35 49.95 -106.69
C VAL A 702 -18.71 49.88 -107.41
N GLU A 703 -19.78 49.46 -106.74
CA GLU A 703 -21.14 49.50 -107.30
C GLU A 703 -21.63 50.93 -107.57
N LYS A 704 -21.26 51.91 -106.73
CA LYS A 704 -21.54 53.34 -106.99
C LYS A 704 -20.74 53.86 -108.18
N GLU A 705 -19.44 53.62 -108.22
CA GLU A 705 -18.54 54.04 -109.31
C GLU A 705 -19.02 53.47 -110.65
N THR A 706 -19.36 52.18 -110.71
CA THR A 706 -19.90 51.56 -111.92
C THR A 706 -21.32 52.03 -112.28
N HIS A 707 -22.15 52.45 -111.32
CA HIS A 707 -23.45 53.06 -111.61
C HIS A 707 -23.32 54.49 -112.15
N GLU A 708 -22.35 55.27 -111.67
CA GLU A 708 -22.02 56.60 -112.18
C GLU A 708 -21.44 56.52 -113.61
N GLU A 709 -20.60 55.52 -113.91
CA GLU A 709 -20.15 55.21 -115.28
C GLU A 709 -21.33 54.82 -116.20
N LEU A 710 -22.29 54.04 -115.71
CA LEU A 710 -23.49 53.65 -116.46
C LEU A 710 -24.39 54.83 -116.83
N HIS A 711 -24.52 55.85 -115.96
CA HIS A 711 -25.30 57.06 -116.26
C HIS A 711 -24.53 58.14 -117.03
N THR A 712 -23.21 58.00 -117.18
CA THR A 712 -22.36 58.92 -117.96
C THR A 712 -21.92 58.36 -119.32
N SER A 713 -22.35 57.15 -119.67
CA SER A 713 -22.12 56.57 -121.00
C SER A 713 -22.85 57.34 -122.12
N LYS A 714 -22.20 57.36 -123.30
CA LYS A 714 -22.39 58.37 -124.36
C LYS A 714 -23.70 58.27 -125.14
N ASP A 715 -24.42 57.16 -125.02
CA ASP A 715 -25.57 56.81 -125.88
C ASP A 715 -26.87 57.56 -125.54
N ALA A 716 -26.97 58.19 -124.37
CA ALA A 716 -28.19 58.90 -123.94
C ALA A 716 -28.37 60.31 -124.58
N ILE A 717 -27.32 60.89 -125.16
CA ILE A 717 -27.34 62.25 -125.73
C ILE A 717 -27.60 62.25 -127.24
N ASP A 718 -27.06 61.27 -127.98
CA ASP A 718 -27.13 61.23 -129.44
C ASP A 718 -28.56 60.96 -129.98
N THR A 719 -29.38 60.22 -129.22
CA THR A 719 -30.77 59.91 -129.59
C THR A 719 -31.67 61.15 -129.73
N LYS A 720 -31.41 62.24 -129.00
CA LYS A 720 -32.16 63.51 -129.12
C LYS A 720 -31.62 64.47 -130.19
N GLY A 721 -30.47 64.16 -130.79
CA GLY A 721 -29.88 64.94 -131.88
C GLY A 721 -30.46 64.56 -133.25
N MET A 722 -30.54 63.25 -133.53
CA MET A 722 -30.86 62.70 -134.85
C MET A 722 -32.29 63.04 -135.33
N GLU A 723 -33.25 63.26 -134.42
CA GLU A 723 -34.64 63.59 -134.77
C GLU A 723 -34.83 64.99 -135.39
N ARG A 724 -33.88 65.92 -135.19
CA ARG A 724 -34.00 67.31 -135.68
C ARG A 724 -33.45 67.52 -137.09
N GLU A 725 -32.46 66.74 -137.51
CA GLU A 725 -31.81 66.88 -138.83
C GLU A 725 -32.69 66.32 -139.97
N ILE A 726 -33.43 65.24 -139.70
CA ILE A 726 -34.33 64.56 -140.65
C ILE A 726 -35.46 65.49 -141.19
N LYS A 727 -35.80 66.57 -140.46
CA LYS A 727 -36.80 67.57 -140.90
C LYS A 727 -36.23 68.67 -141.81
N LYS A 728 -34.90 68.84 -141.91
CA LYS A 728 -34.25 69.86 -142.77
C LYS A 728 -33.98 69.35 -144.18
N MET A 729 -33.47 68.12 -144.33
CA MET A 729 -33.05 67.56 -145.62
C MET A 729 -34.19 67.45 -146.66
N LYS A 730 -35.45 67.33 -146.22
CA LYS A 730 -36.62 67.19 -147.11
C LYS A 730 -36.99 68.44 -147.94
N ARG A 731 -36.38 69.61 -147.71
CA ARG A 731 -36.71 70.86 -148.46
C ARG A 731 -35.63 71.34 -149.44
N ILE A 732 -34.48 70.68 -149.49
CA ILE A 732 -33.35 71.10 -150.34
C ILE A 732 -33.34 70.33 -151.68
N LEU A 733 -34.01 69.17 -151.73
CA LEU A 733 -34.07 68.30 -152.92
C LEU A 733 -34.89 68.84 -154.10
N GLU A 734 -35.81 69.79 -153.87
CA GLU A 734 -36.72 70.31 -154.92
C GLU A 734 -36.13 71.46 -155.77
N SER A 735 -35.00 72.07 -155.37
CA SER A 735 -34.43 73.23 -156.08
C SER A 735 -33.21 72.91 -156.97
N LEU A 736 -32.68 71.68 -156.90
CA LEU A 736 -31.40 71.32 -157.52
C LEU A 736 -31.51 70.90 -159.00
N THR A 737 -32.71 70.60 -159.50
CA THR A 737 -32.94 69.90 -160.78
C THR A 737 -33.05 70.79 -162.02
N ILE A 738 -33.19 72.11 -161.89
CA ILE A 738 -33.49 73.01 -163.02
C ILE A 738 -32.25 73.76 -163.53
N THR A 739 -31.25 74.00 -162.69
CA THR A 739 -30.09 74.85 -163.03
C THR A 739 -28.89 74.10 -163.59
N GLN A 740 -29.00 72.77 -163.78
CA GLN A 740 -27.84 71.89 -164.04
C GLN A 740 -27.52 71.66 -165.53
N GLU A 741 -28.43 71.94 -166.47
CA GLU A 741 -28.28 71.48 -167.86
C GLU A 741 -27.86 72.53 -168.92
N GLN A 742 -27.99 73.83 -168.64
CA GLN A 742 -27.96 74.84 -169.71
C GLN A 742 -26.72 75.75 -169.79
N LEU A 743 -25.92 75.90 -168.73
CA LEU A 743 -24.68 76.70 -168.78
C LEU A 743 -23.42 75.88 -169.09
N LEU A 744 -23.49 74.54 -168.94
CA LEU A 744 -22.35 73.65 -169.17
C LEU A 744 -21.87 73.59 -170.63
N ARG A 745 -22.67 74.01 -171.62
CA ARG A 745 -22.31 73.87 -173.05
C ARG A 745 -21.46 75.00 -173.63
N ASP A 746 -21.55 76.21 -173.08
CA ASP A 746 -20.95 77.40 -173.71
C ASP A 746 -19.64 77.88 -173.03
N MET A 747 -19.30 77.34 -171.86
CA MET A 747 -18.05 77.67 -171.15
C MET A 747 -16.86 76.76 -171.50
N GLU A 748 -17.09 75.59 -172.11
CA GLU A 748 -16.05 74.57 -172.34
C GLU A 748 -15.06 74.91 -173.47
N LEU A 749 -15.45 75.73 -174.45
CA LEU A 749 -14.65 75.95 -175.68
C LEU A 749 -13.65 77.12 -175.63
N ALA A 750 -13.76 78.04 -174.66
CA ALA A 750 -13.09 79.35 -174.77
C ALA A 750 -11.73 79.48 -174.05
N ILE A 751 -11.52 78.79 -172.92
CA ILE A 751 -10.38 79.09 -172.01
C ILE A 751 -9.47 77.88 -171.71
N HIS A 752 -9.65 76.75 -172.42
CA HIS A 752 -8.56 75.77 -172.65
C HIS A 752 -7.29 76.39 -173.29
N ARG A 753 -7.33 77.68 -173.71
CA ARG A 753 -6.18 78.47 -174.16
C ARG A 753 -5.46 79.28 -173.05
N ARG A 754 -5.90 79.26 -171.79
CA ARG A 754 -5.12 79.81 -170.64
C ARG A 754 -4.35 78.76 -169.85
N GLU A 755 -4.72 77.48 -169.96
CA GLU A 755 -4.10 76.41 -169.17
C GLU A 755 -2.66 76.10 -169.63
N ASP A 756 -2.36 76.25 -170.92
CA ASP A 756 -1.09 75.83 -171.52
C ASP A 756 0.14 76.72 -171.24
N ILE A 757 0.00 77.89 -170.60
CA ILE A 757 1.11 78.86 -170.43
C ILE A 757 1.42 79.23 -168.96
N ALA A 758 0.53 78.93 -168.01
CA ALA A 758 0.77 79.24 -166.58
C ALA A 758 1.34 78.07 -165.75
N ILE A 759 1.41 76.85 -166.30
CA ILE A 759 1.94 75.66 -165.61
C ILE A 759 3.11 75.03 -166.40
N LYS A 760 4.31 75.58 -166.24
CA LYS A 760 5.63 74.94 -166.49
C LYS A 760 6.76 75.84 -165.93
N TYR A 761 7.70 75.26 -165.16
CA TYR A 761 8.82 75.88 -164.41
C TYR A 761 8.43 76.61 -163.09
N LYS A 762 8.96 76.33 -161.89
CA LYS A 762 10.09 75.47 -161.37
C LYS A 762 9.62 74.77 -160.05
N ASN A 763 9.79 73.45 -159.81
CA ASN A 763 10.99 72.61 -159.53
C ASN A 763 11.55 72.76 -158.06
N THR A 764 11.98 71.74 -157.28
CA THR A 764 12.44 70.35 -157.60
C THR A 764 12.69 69.41 -156.36
N LYS A 765 12.67 68.06 -156.55
CA LYS A 765 13.34 66.93 -155.78
C LYS A 765 12.83 66.54 -154.37
N HIS A 766 12.85 65.30 -153.83
CA HIS A 766 13.08 63.86 -154.23
C HIS A 766 12.37 62.95 -153.16
N HIS A 767 11.69 61.80 -153.42
CA HIS A 767 12.17 60.38 -153.50
C HIS A 767 13.22 59.97 -152.41
N GLY A 768 13.22 58.82 -151.68
CA GLY A 768 12.42 57.56 -151.57
C GLY A 768 13.05 56.67 -150.45
N ASN A 769 12.94 55.33 -150.30
CA ASN A 769 12.15 54.24 -150.94
C ASN A 769 12.31 52.86 -150.17
N ASN A 770 11.32 51.94 -150.24
CA ASN A 770 11.38 50.45 -150.02
C ASN A 770 11.73 49.77 -148.65
N SER A 771 11.43 48.47 -148.39
CA SER A 771 10.20 47.62 -148.51
C SER A 771 10.46 46.16 -148.01
N LYS A 772 9.41 45.30 -147.96
CA LYS A 772 9.34 43.81 -147.78
C LYS A 772 9.06 43.28 -146.35
N GLN A 773 7.84 42.76 -146.04
CA GLN A 773 7.25 41.41 -146.30
C GLN A 773 7.60 40.38 -145.19
N GLN A 774 6.76 39.42 -144.74
CA GLN A 774 5.31 39.12 -144.87
C GLN A 774 4.94 38.00 -143.84
N ASN A 775 3.69 37.96 -143.34
CA ASN A 775 2.76 36.80 -143.13
C ASN A 775 3.27 35.36 -142.73
N ILE A 776 2.55 34.48 -141.98
CA ILE A 776 1.41 34.54 -141.03
C ILE A 776 1.09 33.12 -140.43
N THR A 777 0.65 33.02 -139.17
CA THR A 777 -0.16 31.95 -138.49
C THR A 777 0.29 30.50 -138.19
N LYS A 778 -0.41 29.95 -137.16
CA LYS A 778 -0.70 28.54 -136.75
C LYS A 778 0.17 27.93 -135.63
N GLY A 779 -0.20 28.22 -134.38
CA GLY A 779 0.41 27.58 -133.18
C GLY A 779 -0.35 27.66 -131.83
N GLU A 780 -1.58 28.17 -131.75
CA GLU A 780 -2.22 28.52 -130.46
C GLU A 780 -3.59 27.87 -130.17
N GLN A 781 -3.79 26.63 -130.61
CA GLN A 781 -4.92 25.79 -130.15
C GLN A 781 -4.52 24.62 -129.24
N VAL A 782 -3.23 24.42 -128.98
CA VAL A 782 -2.72 23.32 -128.11
C VAL A 782 -2.51 23.75 -126.65
N LYS A 783 -2.35 25.05 -126.36
CA LYS A 783 -2.07 25.56 -125.01
C LYS A 783 -3.29 25.65 -124.07
N LYS A 784 -4.52 25.40 -124.54
CA LYS A 784 -5.74 25.48 -123.71
C LYS A 784 -6.16 24.15 -123.05
N ILE A 785 -5.55 23.02 -123.42
CA ILE A 785 -5.92 21.70 -122.86
C ILE A 785 -5.02 21.31 -121.67
N GLN A 786 -3.74 21.68 -121.67
CA GLN A 786 -2.81 21.38 -120.57
C GLN A 786 -3.12 22.13 -119.26
N HIS A 787 -3.88 23.23 -119.30
CA HIS A 787 -4.24 23.98 -118.08
C HIS A 787 -5.49 23.42 -117.36
N ALA A 788 -6.22 22.49 -117.99
CA ALA A 788 -7.41 21.86 -117.42
C ALA A 788 -7.08 20.59 -116.62
N THR A 789 -6.17 19.74 -117.12
CA THR A 789 -5.71 18.53 -116.41
C THR A 789 -4.97 18.87 -115.11
N SER A 790 -4.05 19.85 -115.14
CA SER A 790 -3.31 20.30 -113.95
C SER A 790 -4.15 21.02 -112.87
N LYS A 791 -5.46 21.19 -113.10
CA LYS A 791 -6.45 21.64 -112.10
C LYS A 791 -7.28 20.48 -111.53
N LEU A 792 -7.42 19.35 -112.23
CA LEU A 792 -8.11 18.17 -111.73
C LEU A 792 -7.24 17.38 -110.74
N GLU A 793 -5.96 17.16 -111.03
CA GLU A 793 -5.04 16.45 -110.12
C GLU A 793 -4.91 17.15 -108.75
N ARG A 794 -4.99 18.50 -108.73
CA ARG A 794 -5.01 19.27 -107.47
C ARG A 794 -6.33 19.18 -106.72
N LEU A 795 -7.45 18.95 -107.40
CA LEU A 795 -8.75 18.74 -106.77
C LEU A 795 -8.90 17.30 -106.25
N GLU A 796 -8.33 16.30 -106.93
CA GLU A 796 -8.25 14.93 -106.41
C GLU A 796 -7.38 14.87 -105.15
N SER A 797 -6.23 15.55 -105.10
CA SER A 797 -5.43 15.67 -103.87
C SER A 797 -6.23 16.30 -102.72
N CYS A 798 -6.90 17.43 -102.94
CA CYS A 798 -7.71 18.07 -101.90
C CYS A 798 -8.92 17.22 -101.47
N ILE A 799 -9.51 16.42 -102.35
CA ILE A 799 -10.59 15.48 -102.00
C ILE A 799 -10.03 14.28 -101.20
N GLN A 800 -8.81 13.84 -101.49
CA GLN A 800 -8.15 12.76 -100.76
C GLN A 800 -7.70 13.21 -99.35
N ASP A 801 -7.17 14.43 -99.22
CA ASP A 801 -6.87 15.06 -97.93
C ASP A 801 -8.16 15.32 -97.12
N ALA A 802 -9.24 15.78 -97.77
CA ALA A 802 -10.53 15.97 -97.12
C ALA A 802 -11.18 14.65 -96.67
N THR A 803 -11.03 13.56 -97.43
CA THR A 803 -11.56 12.24 -97.04
C THR A 803 -10.75 11.58 -95.93
N GLN A 804 -9.43 11.79 -95.86
CA GLN A 804 -8.63 11.41 -94.68
C GLN A 804 -8.97 12.25 -93.45
N SER A 805 -9.13 13.57 -93.59
CA SER A 805 -9.58 14.45 -92.51
C SER A 805 -10.97 14.04 -91.97
N VAL A 806 -11.91 13.70 -92.84
CA VAL A 806 -13.24 13.20 -92.45
C VAL A 806 -13.16 11.81 -91.81
N ALA A 807 -12.21 10.95 -92.19
CA ALA A 807 -12.01 9.65 -91.54
C ALA A 807 -11.50 9.83 -90.09
N VAL A 808 -10.44 10.63 -89.90
CA VAL A 808 -9.91 10.96 -88.56
C VAL A 808 -10.99 11.60 -87.68
N ALA A 809 -11.72 12.58 -88.21
CA ALA A 809 -12.83 13.21 -87.50
C ALA A 809 -13.97 12.22 -87.15
N ARG A 810 -14.14 11.11 -87.89
CA ARG A 810 -15.13 10.07 -87.60
C ARG A 810 -14.67 9.14 -86.49
N ASP A 811 -13.39 8.80 -86.47
CA ASP A 811 -12.76 7.99 -85.44
C ASP A 811 -12.70 8.77 -84.11
N ASP A 812 -12.34 10.05 -84.14
CA ASP A 812 -12.41 10.97 -82.99
C ASP A 812 -13.84 11.06 -82.43
N LEU A 813 -14.85 11.19 -83.29
CA LEU A 813 -16.26 11.24 -82.88
C LEU A 813 -16.73 9.88 -82.31
N SER A 814 -16.12 8.76 -82.75
CA SER A 814 -16.35 7.44 -82.15
C SER A 814 -15.71 7.31 -80.76
N ALA A 815 -14.49 7.82 -80.58
CA ALA A 815 -13.78 7.84 -79.30
C ALA A 815 -14.51 8.74 -78.29
N ILE A 816 -14.93 9.95 -78.70
CA ILE A 816 -15.74 10.86 -77.89
C ILE A 816 -17.08 10.22 -77.50
N LYS A 817 -17.72 9.45 -78.39
CA LYS A 817 -18.93 8.68 -78.04
C LYS A 817 -18.68 7.56 -77.03
N MET A 818 -17.54 6.87 -77.09
CA MET A 818 -17.17 5.89 -76.07
C MET A 818 -16.90 6.55 -74.71
N VAL A 819 -16.19 7.69 -74.69
CA VAL A 819 -15.94 8.48 -73.47
C VAL A 819 -17.24 9.04 -72.90
N LEU A 820 -18.17 9.54 -73.73
CA LEU A 820 -19.50 10.00 -73.30
C LEU A 820 -20.37 8.86 -72.74
N LYS A 821 -20.22 7.64 -73.25
CA LYS A 821 -20.91 6.47 -72.69
C LYS A 821 -20.31 6.08 -71.34
N ALA A 822 -18.99 5.97 -71.24
CA ALA A 822 -18.29 5.63 -70.01
C ALA A 822 -18.57 6.66 -68.89
N THR A 823 -18.51 7.96 -69.21
CA THR A 823 -18.82 9.04 -68.25
C THR A 823 -20.30 9.04 -67.84
N ARG A 824 -21.23 8.71 -68.75
CA ARG A 824 -22.66 8.54 -68.41
C ARG A 824 -22.91 7.36 -67.47
N ASP A 825 -22.28 6.22 -67.72
CA ASP A 825 -22.40 5.02 -66.89
C ASP A 825 -21.79 5.27 -65.49
N GLN A 826 -20.66 5.99 -65.43
CA GLN A 826 -20.01 6.42 -64.19
C GLN A 826 -20.87 7.43 -63.40
N LEU A 827 -21.59 8.33 -64.09
CA LEU A 827 -22.54 9.25 -63.48
C LEU A 827 -23.80 8.55 -62.97
N HIS A 828 -24.29 7.50 -63.66
CA HIS A 828 -25.37 6.65 -63.15
C HIS A 828 -24.94 5.85 -61.91
N SER A 829 -23.73 5.28 -61.89
CA SER A 829 -23.21 4.59 -60.70
C SER A 829 -23.09 5.55 -59.49
N SER A 830 -22.62 6.78 -59.73
CA SER A 830 -22.53 7.83 -58.72
C SER A 830 -23.90 8.30 -58.22
N ALA A 831 -24.90 8.38 -59.10
CA ALA A 831 -26.28 8.68 -58.73
C ALA A 831 -26.93 7.56 -57.91
N HIS A 832 -26.62 6.29 -58.22
CA HIS A 832 -27.11 5.15 -57.45
C HIS A 832 -26.46 5.07 -56.06
N MET A 833 -25.17 5.40 -55.96
CA MET A 833 -24.46 5.51 -54.68
C MET A 833 -25.00 6.68 -53.84
N ARG A 834 -25.30 7.82 -54.46
CA ARG A 834 -25.94 8.96 -53.79
C ARG A 834 -27.31 8.58 -53.22
N LYS A 835 -28.16 7.87 -53.97
CA LYS A 835 -29.44 7.35 -53.46
C LYS A 835 -29.30 6.33 -52.32
N SER A 836 -28.18 5.61 -52.23
CA SER A 836 -27.89 4.73 -51.09
C SER A 836 -27.54 5.55 -49.85
N LEU A 837 -26.64 6.52 -49.99
CA LEU A 837 -26.23 7.42 -48.91
C LEU A 837 -27.39 8.31 -48.41
N GLU A 838 -28.31 8.71 -49.29
CA GLU A 838 -29.54 9.43 -48.92
C GLU A 838 -30.48 8.56 -48.05
N LYS A 839 -30.54 7.24 -48.28
CA LYS A 839 -31.28 6.31 -47.40
C LYS A 839 -30.58 6.12 -46.06
N GLU A 840 -29.27 5.90 -46.06
CA GLU A 840 -28.46 5.76 -44.83
C GLU A 840 -28.54 7.03 -43.97
N LEU A 841 -28.55 8.21 -44.58
CA LEU A 841 -28.81 9.48 -43.90
C LEU A 841 -30.19 9.53 -43.26
N ALA A 842 -31.26 9.16 -44.00
CA ALA A 842 -32.61 9.14 -43.45
C ALA A 842 -32.77 8.17 -42.27
N GLU A 843 -32.13 6.99 -42.33
CA GLU A 843 -32.10 6.01 -41.23
C GLU A 843 -31.35 6.55 -40.00
N LEU A 844 -30.22 7.25 -40.20
CA LEU A 844 -29.47 7.89 -39.13
C LEU A 844 -30.18 9.11 -38.53
N GLU A 845 -30.92 9.89 -39.33
CA GLU A 845 -31.76 10.99 -38.85
C GLU A 845 -32.97 10.49 -38.04
N PHE A 846 -33.56 9.35 -38.45
CA PHE A 846 -34.58 8.66 -37.66
C PHE A 846 -34.01 8.12 -36.33
N ALA A 847 -32.82 7.51 -36.35
CA ALA A 847 -32.15 7.06 -35.13
C ALA A 847 -31.82 8.23 -34.19
N LYS A 848 -31.33 9.36 -34.73
CA LYS A 848 -31.05 10.59 -34.00
C LYS A 848 -32.31 11.19 -33.36
N THR A 849 -33.41 11.30 -34.11
CA THR A 849 -34.68 11.81 -33.56
C THR A 849 -35.28 10.88 -32.50
N ARG A 850 -35.15 9.56 -32.65
CA ARG A 850 -35.52 8.58 -31.62
C ARG A 850 -34.68 8.68 -30.35
N ILE A 851 -33.38 8.95 -30.46
CA ILE A 851 -32.51 9.17 -29.29
C ILE A 851 -32.88 10.50 -28.61
N ILE A 852 -33.18 11.56 -29.37
CA ILE A 852 -33.61 12.84 -28.82
C ILE A 852 -34.93 12.72 -28.04
N SER A 853 -35.92 11.97 -28.55
CA SER A 853 -37.18 11.74 -27.83
C SER A 853 -36.99 10.89 -26.57
N MET A 854 -36.14 9.86 -26.62
CA MET A 854 -35.75 9.11 -25.41
C MET A 854 -35.02 9.98 -24.37
N CYS A 855 -34.11 10.86 -24.80
CA CYS A 855 -33.47 11.83 -23.90
C CYS A 855 -34.46 12.85 -23.32
N GLY A 856 -35.53 13.19 -24.06
CA GLY A 856 -36.67 13.96 -23.56
C GLY A 856 -37.39 13.23 -22.43
N LEU A 857 -37.80 11.98 -22.66
CA LEU A 857 -38.44 11.13 -21.65
C LEU A 857 -37.57 10.94 -20.41
N TYR A 858 -36.26 10.69 -20.57
CA TYR A 858 -35.36 10.60 -19.42
C TYR A 858 -35.21 11.92 -18.66
N LYS A 859 -35.24 13.07 -19.34
CA LYS A 859 -35.28 14.39 -18.66
C LYS A 859 -36.58 14.60 -17.90
N GLU A 860 -37.73 14.23 -18.44
CA GLU A 860 -39.01 14.30 -17.72
C GLU A 860 -39.04 13.37 -16.50
N VAL A 861 -38.48 12.16 -16.63
CA VAL A 861 -38.34 11.22 -15.51
C VAL A 861 -37.40 11.77 -14.43
N ILE A 862 -36.26 12.35 -14.80
CA ILE A 862 -35.34 13.00 -13.86
C ILE A 862 -36.02 14.20 -13.18
N GLN A 863 -36.69 15.08 -13.94
CA GLN A 863 -37.44 16.21 -13.37
C GLN A 863 -38.56 15.75 -12.41
N ARG A 864 -39.21 14.60 -12.68
CA ARG A 864 -40.18 14.01 -11.74
C ARG A 864 -39.51 13.49 -10.46
N TYR A 865 -38.35 12.84 -10.54
CA TYR A 865 -37.60 12.46 -9.34
C TYR A 865 -37.12 13.68 -8.54
N GLU A 866 -36.61 14.71 -9.22
CA GLU A 866 -36.23 16.00 -8.61
C GLU A 866 -37.41 16.79 -8.03
N SER A 867 -38.64 16.53 -8.48
CA SER A 867 -39.87 17.13 -7.93
C SER A 867 -40.39 16.32 -6.74
N LEU A 868 -40.26 14.99 -6.78
CA LEU A 868 -40.58 14.08 -5.69
C LEU A 868 -39.71 14.37 -4.45
N ASP A 869 -38.42 14.63 -4.66
CA ASP A 869 -37.44 14.98 -3.61
C ASP A 869 -37.70 16.36 -2.97
N LYS A 870 -38.51 17.21 -3.63
CA LYS A 870 -38.91 18.55 -3.15
C LYS A 870 -40.26 18.60 -2.44
N GLY A 871 -41.02 17.49 -2.43
CA GLY A 871 -42.24 17.34 -1.62
C GLY A 871 -43.55 17.86 -2.22
N ASP A 872 -43.54 18.50 -3.39
CA ASP A 872 -44.75 19.01 -4.05
C ASP A 872 -45.49 17.92 -4.89
N VAL A 873 -46.39 17.21 -4.20
CA VAL A 873 -47.62 16.47 -4.58
C VAL A 873 -48.10 16.66 -6.06
N PRO A 874 -48.64 15.66 -6.83
CA PRO A 874 -49.40 14.44 -6.45
C PRO A 874 -49.01 13.10 -7.16
N PRO A 875 -49.64 11.95 -6.80
CA PRO A 875 -49.55 10.71 -7.58
C PRO A 875 -50.39 10.80 -8.88
N VAL A 876 -49.73 10.67 -10.04
CA VAL A 876 -50.43 10.72 -11.34
C VAL A 876 -50.92 9.34 -11.77
N ASN A 877 -52.24 9.28 -11.91
CA ASN A 877 -53.02 8.19 -12.50
C ASN A 877 -52.50 7.84 -13.92
N VAL A 878 -52.10 6.59 -14.15
CA VAL A 878 -51.60 6.12 -15.47
C VAL A 878 -52.78 6.00 -16.43
N SER A 879 -53.14 7.12 -17.07
CA SER A 879 -54.08 7.11 -18.18
C SER A 879 -53.40 6.61 -19.45
N ALA A 880 -53.31 5.28 -19.58
CA ALA A 880 -52.95 4.57 -20.81
C ALA A 880 -53.94 4.81 -21.99
N ARG A 881 -54.80 5.83 -21.86
CA ARG A 881 -55.83 6.23 -22.82
C ARG A 881 -55.30 7.25 -23.85
N ALA A 882 -54.34 8.09 -23.46
CA ALA A 882 -53.71 9.04 -24.38
C ALA A 882 -52.82 8.34 -25.41
N GLU A 883 -52.02 7.37 -24.98
CA GLU A 883 -51.20 6.53 -25.87
C GLU A 883 -52.09 5.71 -26.83
N PHE A 884 -53.15 5.10 -26.30
CA PHE A 884 -54.09 4.29 -27.11
C PHE A 884 -54.91 5.12 -28.11
N GLU A 885 -55.22 6.40 -27.82
CA GLU A 885 -55.92 7.28 -28.77
C GLU A 885 -54.99 7.76 -29.90
N VAL A 886 -53.70 7.98 -29.63
CA VAL A 886 -52.69 8.27 -30.66
C VAL A 886 -52.42 7.03 -31.53
N GLU A 887 -52.25 5.86 -30.93
CA GLU A 887 -52.02 4.59 -31.65
C GLU A 887 -53.23 4.19 -32.51
N LYS A 888 -54.46 4.41 -32.01
CA LYS A 888 -55.70 4.20 -32.77
C LYS A 888 -55.84 5.18 -33.94
N GLN A 889 -55.38 6.42 -33.81
CA GLN A 889 -55.36 7.38 -34.92
C GLN A 889 -54.30 7.03 -35.98
N MET A 890 -53.11 6.58 -35.57
CA MET A 890 -52.07 6.07 -36.47
C MET A 890 -52.55 4.84 -37.26
N LEU A 891 -53.17 3.85 -36.59
CA LEU A 891 -53.74 2.67 -37.26
C LEU A 891 -54.87 3.04 -38.24
N ALA A 892 -55.72 4.01 -37.90
CA ALA A 892 -56.77 4.50 -38.78
C ALA A 892 -56.23 5.28 -40.00
N ALA A 893 -55.10 5.97 -39.85
CA ALA A 893 -54.41 6.62 -40.98
C ALA A 893 -53.76 5.58 -41.90
N LYS A 894 -53.10 4.56 -41.33
CA LYS A 894 -52.45 3.48 -42.08
C LYS A 894 -53.44 2.67 -42.93
N ALA A 895 -54.58 2.30 -42.36
CA ALA A 895 -55.67 1.63 -43.09
C ALA A 895 -56.26 2.49 -44.24
N ARG A 896 -56.24 3.84 -44.12
CA ARG A 896 -56.64 4.73 -45.23
C ARG A 896 -55.59 4.80 -46.33
N MET A 897 -54.30 4.79 -45.99
CA MET A 897 -53.22 4.76 -46.99
C MET A 897 -53.21 3.45 -47.78
N GLU A 898 -53.40 2.30 -47.13
CA GLU A 898 -53.55 1.01 -47.82
C GLU A 898 -54.78 0.99 -48.74
N MET A 899 -55.90 1.56 -48.31
CA MET A 899 -57.10 1.66 -49.13
C MET A 899 -56.90 2.58 -50.35
N LEU A 900 -56.19 3.69 -50.20
CA LEU A 900 -55.81 4.57 -51.32
C LEU A 900 -54.81 3.90 -52.28
N SER A 901 -53.82 3.17 -51.75
CA SER A 901 -52.88 2.38 -52.54
C SER A 901 -53.62 1.34 -53.40
N ASN A 902 -54.59 0.63 -52.82
CA ASN A 902 -55.40 -0.35 -53.54
C ASN A 902 -56.35 0.26 -54.59
N ILE A 903 -56.80 1.51 -54.37
CA ILE A 903 -57.57 2.26 -55.37
C ILE A 903 -56.67 2.69 -56.53
N ILE A 904 -55.44 3.14 -56.26
CA ILE A 904 -54.48 3.59 -57.28
C ILE A 904 -53.98 2.41 -58.13
N THR A 905 -53.68 1.26 -57.53
CA THR A 905 -53.36 0.03 -58.31
C THR A 905 -54.56 -0.45 -59.13
N GLY A 906 -55.78 -0.36 -58.59
CA GLY A 906 -57.02 -0.67 -59.31
C GLY A 906 -57.39 0.29 -60.44
N LEU A 907 -56.89 1.54 -60.41
CA LEU A 907 -57.02 2.53 -61.48
C LEU A 907 -55.91 2.40 -62.53
N SER A 908 -54.68 2.13 -62.10
CA SER A 908 -53.54 1.78 -62.96
C SER A 908 -53.88 0.64 -63.91
N MET A 909 -54.51 -0.44 -63.41
CA MET A 909 -54.96 -1.58 -64.24
C MET A 909 -56.17 -1.30 -65.16
N LYS A 910 -56.77 -0.11 -65.13
CA LYS A 910 -57.94 0.25 -65.96
C LYS A 910 -57.65 1.31 -67.01
N PHE A 911 -56.55 2.06 -66.88
CA PHE A 911 -56.22 3.19 -67.75
C PHE A 911 -54.70 3.26 -68.01
N ASP A 912 -54.20 2.37 -68.87
CA ASP A 912 -52.78 2.29 -69.25
C ASP A 912 -52.21 3.61 -69.80
N GLU A 913 -53.05 4.48 -70.39
CA GLU A 913 -52.62 5.79 -70.93
C GLU A 913 -52.07 6.76 -69.86
N TYR A 914 -52.32 6.51 -68.57
CA TYR A 914 -51.88 7.37 -67.45
C TYR A 914 -50.96 6.63 -66.45
N GLN A 915 -50.40 5.49 -66.85
CA GLN A 915 -49.57 4.63 -65.99
C GLN A 915 -48.40 5.40 -65.34
N GLU A 916 -47.73 6.28 -66.10
CA GLU A 916 -46.62 7.11 -65.60
C GLU A 916 -47.03 8.16 -64.54
N ILE A 917 -48.33 8.49 -64.44
CA ILE A 917 -48.88 9.37 -63.40
C ILE A 917 -49.27 8.54 -62.17
N PHE A 918 -49.87 7.36 -62.36
CA PHE A 918 -50.19 6.45 -61.26
C PHE A 918 -48.95 5.91 -60.55
N ASP A 919 -47.88 5.61 -61.29
CA ASP A 919 -46.59 5.20 -60.72
C ASP A 919 -45.97 6.33 -59.86
N LYS A 920 -46.02 7.58 -60.33
CA LYS A 920 -45.59 8.76 -59.54
C LYS A 920 -46.47 8.97 -58.29
N MET A 921 -47.78 8.76 -58.37
CA MET A 921 -48.65 8.81 -57.19
C MET A 921 -48.37 7.66 -56.21
N SER A 922 -47.99 6.48 -56.70
CA SER A 922 -47.57 5.34 -55.89
C SER A 922 -46.23 5.59 -55.18
N GLU A 923 -45.23 6.15 -55.90
CA GLU A 923 -43.96 6.59 -55.31
C GLU A 923 -44.16 7.66 -54.23
N ILE A 924 -45.05 8.64 -54.45
CA ILE A 924 -45.36 9.69 -53.46
C ILE A 924 -46.05 9.09 -52.21
N LEU A 925 -46.95 8.11 -52.37
CA LEU A 925 -47.57 7.42 -51.23
C LEU A 925 -46.57 6.55 -50.44
N HIS A 926 -45.59 5.95 -51.11
CA HIS A 926 -44.49 5.22 -50.45
C HIS A 926 -43.40 6.14 -49.85
N ALA A 927 -43.42 7.44 -50.17
CA ALA A 927 -42.49 8.44 -49.63
C ALA A 927 -43.00 9.13 -48.35
N ILE A 928 -44.25 8.88 -47.92
CA ILE A 928 -44.79 9.35 -46.64
C ILE A 928 -44.38 8.33 -45.54
N PRO A 929 -43.73 8.75 -44.44
CA PRO A 929 -43.18 7.82 -43.44
C PRO A 929 -44.23 6.95 -42.73
N ASN A 930 -43.82 5.72 -42.40
CA ASN A 930 -44.53 4.76 -41.55
C ASN A 930 -44.35 5.01 -40.05
#